data_AF-A0A8C7WQI5-F1
#
_entry.id   AF-A0A8C7WQI5-F1
#
_cell.length_a   1.000
_cell.length_b   1.000
_cell.length_c   1.000
_cell.angle_alpha   90.00
_cell.angle_beta   90.00
_cell.angle_gamma   90.00
#
_symmetry.space_group_name_H-M   'P 1'
#
loop_
_entity.id
_entity.type
_entity.pdbx_description
1 polymer ?
#
loop_
_entity_poly.entity_id
_entity_poly.type
_entity_poly.pdbx_seq_one_letter_code
_entity_poly.pdbx_strand_id
1 'polypeptide(L)'
;MSLSKSNDDSNREVLDSNSDTNEEDKNELCPGFKDVDAFVKHGFGVVLSATKASAGLPQPGDEFDFYRSFPGFQEFCESQGDQILQCMSQIMQHHGCRSHVKDRNKLTAVEERFDLVVDSNDVILERAGILLDEADGVNRNQKPVMPAGFQPPKIVVSSWNRKGSGSSSQSETFRLLHAKNIARPQLKFKEKIDNSNTPFVPKIFIKPNAVKPLPSCKKHVCQPEDLDVPAALADLIHQQRTQEHVEDMFAHPYQYELDHLTVPDSLLSKPEPQMYKPIAETKLSFIDSLEDLVELNEKLCKLSEFAVDLEHHSYRSFLGLTCLMQISTRDEDFIIDTLELRSEMYILNEAFTDPTIVKVFHGADSDIEWLQRDFGLYVVNLFDTHQGSRALHLARNSLDHLLRHFCNVDSDKRYQLADWRIRPLPNEMVQYARTDTHYLLYIYDCVRAQLLDSNHGQPGLLQSVWNKSKDISLTKYMKPLFTEDSYLEVLRKQKRSFNTQQLTAFRLLFAWRDKLARQEDESTGYTLPIHMMIKISEELPKEPQGIIACCNPVPPLVRQQVNELHLLVQQAREMPLLKVRRNWRQHWHVTLFGPHDTSRASEILVLQLINLFETLVDYFNQCFVLKEPDVHTEQNSLSVAQMKARRIIESFENPFRMVGNVKSLTFTILYLIVSSLFIC
;
A
#
# COMPACT_ATOMS: atom_id res chain seq x y z
N MET A 1 81.42 -9.00 6.74
CA MET A 1 81.53 -10.43 7.13
C MET A 1 81.31 -10.50 8.63
N SER A 2 80.48 -11.46 9.08
CA SER A 2 80.15 -11.85 10.47
C SER A 2 79.55 -10.76 11.38
N LEU A 3 78.62 -11.02 12.31
CA LEU A 3 77.61 -12.05 12.58
C LEU A 3 76.87 -11.49 13.82
N SER A 4 75.54 -11.57 13.83
CA SER A 4 74.62 -11.71 14.98
C SER A 4 74.93 -11.03 16.34
N LYS A 5 73.98 -10.25 16.87
CA LYS A 5 73.04 -10.67 17.93
C LYS A 5 72.15 -9.51 18.42
N SER A 6 71.01 -9.93 18.93
CA SER A 6 69.77 -9.27 19.30
C SER A 6 69.74 -8.63 20.71
N ASN A 7 68.71 -7.77 20.90
CA ASN A 7 68.09 -7.29 22.15
C ASN A 7 68.86 -6.21 22.93
N ASP A 8 68.27 -5.18 23.52
CA ASP A 8 66.93 -4.55 23.55
C ASP A 8 67.17 -3.29 24.42
N ASP A 9 66.74 -2.09 24.01
CA ASP A 9 66.23 -1.01 24.89
C ASP A 9 66.15 0.37 24.21
N SER A 10 64.93 0.92 24.27
CA SER A 10 64.58 2.33 24.39
C SER A 10 64.58 3.27 23.16
N ASN A 11 63.37 3.81 22.94
CA ASN A 11 63.03 5.19 22.60
C ASN A 11 62.95 5.68 21.14
N ARG A 12 61.73 6.16 20.82
CA ARG A 12 61.33 7.19 19.80
C ARG A 12 61.36 6.69 18.35
N GLU A 13 60.33 6.81 17.52
CA GLU A 13 59.06 7.55 17.47
C GLU A 13 58.16 6.75 16.50
N VAL A 14 56.93 6.41 16.89
CA VAL A 14 55.90 5.98 15.93
C VAL A 14 54.64 6.79 16.23
N LEU A 15 54.33 7.71 15.32
CA LEU A 15 53.11 8.47 15.31
C LEU A 15 51.95 7.54 14.97
N ASP A 16 51.06 7.45 15.94
CA ASP A 16 49.80 6.75 15.97
C ASP A 16 48.74 7.56 15.22
N SER A 17 48.08 6.95 14.24
CA SER A 17 46.71 7.28 13.86
C SER A 17 46.11 6.09 13.12
N ASN A 18 45.85 5.04 13.89
CA ASN A 18 45.00 3.94 13.46
C ASN A 18 43.56 4.41 13.24
N SER A 19 43.02 3.86 12.17
CA SER A 19 41.68 3.94 11.65
C SER A 19 40.63 3.40 12.62
N ASP A 20 39.86 4.31 13.24
CA ASP A 20 38.49 4.07 13.69
C ASP A 20 37.57 4.95 12.83
N THR A 21 37.17 4.46 11.66
CA THR A 21 35.98 4.98 10.99
C THR A 21 34.81 4.08 11.37
N ASN A 22 34.28 4.36 12.56
CA ASN A 22 33.01 3.84 13.02
C ASN A 22 31.87 4.32 12.11
N GLU A 23 30.95 3.39 11.91
CA GLU A 23 29.63 3.55 11.31
C GLU A 23 28.88 4.79 11.81
N GLU A 24 28.67 5.80 10.95
CA GLU A 24 27.60 6.78 11.11
C GLU A 24 27.09 7.29 9.76
N ASP A 25 26.79 6.38 8.81
CA ASP A 25 25.84 6.70 7.73
C ASP A 25 24.41 6.44 8.25
N LYS A 26 23.99 7.25 9.22
CA LYS A 26 22.57 7.43 9.51
C LYS A 26 21.99 8.22 8.35
N ASN A 27 21.01 7.64 7.65
CA ASN A 27 20.08 8.33 6.75
C ASN A 27 19.94 9.80 7.13
N GLU A 28 20.44 10.73 6.29
CA GLU A 28 20.24 12.17 6.51
C GLU A 28 18.74 12.46 6.48
N LEU A 29 18.10 12.48 7.65
CA LEU A 29 16.67 12.79 7.79
C LEU A 29 16.36 14.24 7.38
N CYS A 30 17.36 15.12 7.35
CA CYS A 30 17.25 16.55 7.02
C CYS A 30 18.53 17.05 6.32
N PRO A 31 18.52 17.39 5.02
CA PRO A 31 19.71 17.85 4.32
C PRO A 31 20.25 19.15 4.94
N GLY A 32 21.53 19.14 5.35
CA GLY A 32 22.23 20.29 5.92
C GLY A 32 22.15 20.46 7.45
N PHE A 33 21.49 19.55 8.17
CA PHE A 33 21.41 19.57 9.64
C PHE A 33 21.82 18.21 10.23
N LYS A 34 22.59 18.24 11.32
CA LYS A 34 23.12 17.02 11.96
C LYS A 34 22.05 16.20 12.67
N ASP A 35 21.03 16.87 13.23
CA ASP A 35 19.93 16.25 13.99
C ASP A 35 18.63 17.02 13.77
N VAL A 36 17.48 16.35 13.95
CA VAL A 36 16.13 16.94 13.88
C VAL A 36 15.98 18.09 14.90
N ASP A 37 16.52 17.94 16.11
CA ASP A 37 16.52 19.00 17.13
C ASP A 37 17.29 20.26 16.69
N ALA A 38 18.35 20.10 15.90
CA ALA A 38 19.14 21.22 15.39
C ALA A 38 18.36 21.97 14.28
N PHE A 39 17.65 21.22 13.42
CA PHE A 39 16.73 21.78 12.44
C PHE A 39 15.58 22.53 13.13
N VAL A 40 14.96 21.94 14.15
CA VAL A 40 13.82 22.54 14.88
C VAL A 40 14.23 23.84 15.58
N LYS A 41 15.39 23.85 16.26
CA LYS A 41 15.92 25.06 16.91
C LYS A 41 16.20 26.19 15.91
N HIS A 42 16.79 25.85 14.76
CA HIS A 42 17.06 26.81 13.70
C HIS A 42 15.75 27.36 13.10
N GLY A 43 14.82 26.46 12.75
CA GLY A 43 13.51 26.81 12.22
C GLY A 43 12.72 27.73 13.16
N PHE A 44 12.65 27.39 14.45
CA PHE A 44 11.98 28.21 15.46
C PHE A 44 12.63 29.61 15.60
N GLY A 45 13.95 29.70 15.53
CA GLY A 45 14.68 30.98 15.57
C GLY A 45 14.36 31.90 14.39
N VAL A 46 14.29 31.34 13.18
CA VAL A 46 13.91 32.07 11.95
C VAL A 46 12.47 32.56 12.03
N VAL A 47 11.55 31.69 12.45
CA VAL A 47 10.11 31.99 12.57
C VAL A 47 9.88 33.09 13.61
N LEU A 48 10.50 32.98 14.78
CA LEU A 48 10.41 34.00 15.84
C LEU A 48 10.92 35.37 15.35
N SER A 49 11.98 35.38 14.54
CA SER A 49 12.54 36.61 13.96
C SER A 49 11.59 37.23 12.93
N ALA A 50 10.99 36.40 12.06
CA ALA A 50 9.97 36.83 11.10
C ALA A 50 8.71 37.39 11.79
N THR A 51 8.28 36.78 12.89
CA THR A 51 7.13 37.26 13.68
C THR A 51 7.42 38.58 14.37
N LYS A 52 8.63 38.75 14.92
CA LYS A 52 9.07 40.04 15.47
C LYS A 52 9.10 41.13 14.39
N ALA A 53 9.58 40.82 13.19
CA ALA A 53 9.57 41.74 12.06
C ALA A 53 8.14 42.10 11.62
N SER A 54 7.23 41.13 11.57
CA SER A 54 5.81 41.37 11.25
C SER A 54 5.10 42.22 12.32
N ALA A 55 5.44 42.04 13.59
CA ALA A 55 4.93 42.88 14.67
C ALA A 55 5.42 44.35 14.59
N GLY A 56 6.49 44.60 13.83
CA GLY A 56 7.00 45.94 13.51
C GLY A 56 6.30 46.63 12.34
N LEU A 57 5.35 45.96 11.65
CA LEU A 57 4.52 46.60 10.62
C LEU A 57 3.50 47.56 11.25
N PRO A 58 3.09 48.62 10.51
CA PRO A 58 2.10 49.59 10.98
C PRO A 58 0.82 48.91 11.48
N GLN A 59 0.33 49.33 12.65
CA GLN A 59 -0.87 48.72 13.21
C GLN A 59 -2.12 49.09 12.42
N PRO A 60 -3.13 48.20 12.35
CA PRO A 60 -4.40 48.51 11.70
C PRO A 60 -5.03 49.77 12.32
N GLY A 61 -5.28 50.79 11.49
CA GLY A 61 -5.73 52.12 11.92
C GLY A 61 -5.07 53.22 11.10
N ASP A 62 -5.09 54.44 11.64
CA ASP A 62 -4.65 55.66 10.93
C ASP A 62 -3.20 55.59 10.42
N GLU A 63 -2.31 54.91 11.15
CA GLU A 63 -0.92 54.69 10.72
C GLU A 63 -0.85 53.80 9.46
N PHE A 64 -1.57 52.68 9.45
CA PHE A 64 -1.60 51.79 8.29
C PHE A 64 -2.24 52.46 7.08
N ASP A 65 -3.32 53.22 7.27
CA ASP A 65 -3.99 53.94 6.19
C ASP A 65 -3.10 55.08 5.62
N PHE A 66 -2.31 55.72 6.47
CA PHE A 66 -1.29 56.67 6.05
C PHE A 66 -0.19 56.01 5.21
N TYR A 67 0.40 54.90 5.67
CA TYR A 67 1.41 54.17 4.89
C TYR A 67 0.85 53.56 3.60
N ARG A 68 -0.43 53.15 3.61
CA ARG A 68 -1.14 52.67 2.43
C ARG A 68 -1.32 53.75 1.37
N SER A 69 -1.22 55.04 1.70
CA SER A 69 -1.27 56.10 0.68
C SER A 69 -0.06 56.10 -0.26
N PHE A 70 1.04 55.43 0.12
CA PHE A 70 2.25 55.32 -0.69
C PHE A 70 2.20 54.08 -1.61
N PRO A 71 2.34 54.24 -2.94
CA PRO A 71 2.31 53.12 -3.88
C PRO A 71 3.36 52.04 -3.61
N GLY A 72 4.58 52.42 -3.22
CA GLY A 72 5.65 51.46 -2.91
C GLY A 72 5.36 50.59 -1.68
N PHE A 73 4.61 51.10 -0.70
CA PHE A 73 4.18 50.31 0.45
C PHE A 73 3.03 49.36 0.09
N GLN A 74 2.13 49.77 -0.82
CA GLN A 74 1.10 48.89 -1.35
C GLN A 74 1.71 47.71 -2.11
N GLU A 75 2.62 47.96 -3.05
CA GLU A 75 3.30 46.92 -3.82
C GLU A 75 4.10 45.96 -2.92
N PHE A 76 4.79 46.50 -1.91
CA PHE A 76 5.49 45.69 -0.91
C PHE A 76 4.53 44.76 -0.14
N CYS A 77 3.41 45.28 0.37
CA CYS A 77 2.43 44.48 1.10
C CYS A 77 1.78 43.40 0.23
N GLU A 78 1.55 43.69 -1.05
CA GLU A 78 0.97 42.74 -1.99
C GLU A 78 1.95 41.61 -2.34
N SER A 79 3.20 41.97 -2.68
CA SER A 79 4.26 40.99 -2.98
C SER A 79 4.56 40.08 -1.80
N GLN A 80 4.71 40.65 -0.59
CA GLN A 80 4.96 39.86 0.62
C GLN A 80 3.74 39.03 1.03
N GLY A 81 2.52 39.56 0.84
CA GLY A 81 1.28 38.83 1.07
C GLY A 81 1.15 37.60 0.17
N ASP A 82 1.46 37.74 -1.11
CA ASP A 82 1.40 36.63 -2.08
C ASP A 82 2.44 35.55 -1.78
N GLN A 83 3.66 35.93 -1.37
CA GLN A 83 4.69 34.99 -0.94
C GLN A 83 4.25 34.17 0.29
N ILE A 84 3.66 34.83 1.30
CA ILE A 84 3.17 34.15 2.51
C ILE A 84 2.04 33.18 2.16
N LEU A 85 1.07 33.60 1.34
CA LEU A 85 -0.03 32.74 0.92
C LEU A 85 0.46 31.55 0.10
N GLN A 86 1.51 31.73 -0.71
CA GLN A 86 2.15 30.64 -1.44
C GLN A 86 2.80 29.63 -0.50
N CYS A 87 3.53 30.09 0.53
CA CYS A 87 4.10 29.19 1.55
C CYS A 87 3.01 28.43 2.32
N MET A 88 1.93 29.10 2.74
CA MET A 88 0.80 28.45 3.41
C MET A 88 0.16 27.37 2.51
N SER A 89 -0.03 27.68 1.24
CA SER A 89 -0.57 26.73 0.25
C SER A 89 0.32 25.50 0.08
N GLN A 90 1.66 25.67 0.11
CA GLN A 90 2.61 24.55 0.00
C GLN A 90 2.56 23.65 1.24
N ILE A 91 2.48 24.24 2.43
CA ILE A 91 2.37 23.49 3.70
C ILE A 91 1.05 22.70 3.72
N MET A 92 -0.07 23.34 3.38
CA MET A 92 -1.38 22.67 3.31
C MET A 92 -1.37 21.52 2.29
N GLN A 93 -0.74 21.71 1.12
CA GLN A 93 -0.61 20.66 0.11
C GLN A 93 0.23 19.47 0.59
N HIS A 94 1.32 19.74 1.32
CA HIS A 94 2.17 18.69 1.89
C HIS A 94 1.41 17.80 2.89
N HIS A 95 0.51 18.40 3.68
CA HIS A 95 -0.35 17.68 4.62
C HIS A 95 -1.65 17.14 3.98
N GLY A 96 -1.80 17.21 2.66
CA GLY A 96 -2.96 16.68 1.94
C GLY A 96 -4.26 17.49 2.11
N CYS A 97 -4.16 18.74 2.59
CA CYS A 97 -5.28 19.66 2.78
C CYS A 97 -5.54 20.51 1.51
N ARG A 98 -6.74 21.08 1.38
CA ARG A 98 -7.16 21.91 0.23
C ARG A 98 -6.23 23.13 0.05
N SER A 99 -5.67 23.37 -1.15
CA SER A 99 -4.62 24.39 -1.39
C SER A 99 -5.03 25.61 -2.22
N HIS A 100 -6.33 25.82 -2.50
CA HIS A 100 -6.77 26.97 -3.32
C HIS A 100 -7.01 28.25 -2.49
N VAL A 101 -5.92 28.92 -2.11
CA VAL A 101 -5.94 30.22 -1.40
C VAL A 101 -5.72 31.41 -2.36
N LYS A 102 -5.43 31.16 -3.64
CA LYS A 102 -4.92 32.18 -4.59
C LYS A 102 -5.96 33.18 -5.14
N ASP A 103 -7.26 32.95 -4.96
CA ASP A 103 -8.26 33.69 -5.75
C ASP A 103 -8.80 34.94 -5.03
N ARG A 104 -8.17 36.10 -5.23
CA ARG A 104 -8.35 37.36 -4.46
C ARG A 104 -9.73 38.05 -4.60
N ASN A 105 -10.71 37.42 -5.24
CA ASN A 105 -11.95 38.08 -5.67
C ASN A 105 -13.19 37.75 -4.79
N LYS A 106 -13.35 38.53 -3.68
CA LYS A 106 -14.60 38.94 -2.97
C LYS A 106 -14.44 38.91 -1.43
N LEU A 107 -15.14 39.81 -0.73
CA LEU A 107 -15.12 39.96 0.73
C LEU A 107 -15.61 38.71 1.50
N THR A 108 -16.43 37.86 0.89
CA THR A 108 -16.82 36.55 1.45
C THR A 108 -15.70 35.50 1.42
N ALA A 109 -14.61 35.75 0.67
CA ALA A 109 -13.52 34.79 0.50
C ALA A 109 -12.49 34.81 1.65
N VAL A 110 -12.50 35.80 2.55
CA VAL A 110 -11.52 35.86 3.66
C VAL A 110 -11.93 34.96 4.81
N GLU A 111 -13.23 34.90 5.12
CA GLU A 111 -13.78 34.01 6.16
C GLU A 111 -13.67 32.54 5.72
N GLU A 112 -14.08 32.21 4.48
CA GLU A 112 -13.94 30.85 3.92
C GLU A 112 -12.48 30.36 3.88
N ARG A 113 -11.51 31.26 3.67
CA ARG A 113 -10.08 30.92 3.71
C ARG A 113 -9.57 30.72 5.12
N PHE A 114 -10.09 31.48 6.09
CA PHE A 114 -9.74 31.29 7.49
C PHE A 114 -10.27 29.94 7.98
N ASP A 115 -11.52 29.60 7.64
CA ASP A 115 -12.13 28.30 7.93
C ASP A 115 -11.30 27.16 7.31
N LEU A 116 -10.85 27.32 6.06
CA LEU A 116 -9.97 26.34 5.41
C LEU A 116 -8.64 26.10 6.16
N VAL A 117 -8.07 27.16 6.73
CA VAL A 117 -6.84 27.08 7.53
C VAL A 117 -7.11 26.44 8.89
N VAL A 118 -8.26 26.73 9.51
CA VAL A 118 -8.69 26.09 10.75
C VAL A 118 -8.92 24.59 10.54
N ASP A 119 -9.66 24.19 9.52
CA ASP A 119 -9.88 22.79 9.16
C ASP A 119 -8.56 22.05 8.91
N SER A 120 -7.60 22.71 8.24
CA SER A 120 -6.27 22.12 7.98
C SER A 120 -5.47 21.95 9.26
N ASN A 121 -5.56 22.91 10.20
CA ASN A 121 -4.95 22.79 11.52
C ASN A 121 -5.52 21.62 12.32
N ASP A 122 -6.83 21.44 12.31
CA ASP A 122 -7.49 20.34 13.03
C ASP A 122 -7.01 18.98 12.52
N VAL A 123 -6.88 18.80 11.20
CA VAL A 123 -6.34 17.58 10.59
C VAL A 123 -4.87 17.35 10.99
N ILE A 124 -4.05 18.40 11.03
CA ILE A 124 -2.64 18.31 11.43
C ILE A 124 -2.52 17.93 12.92
N LEU A 125 -3.32 18.54 13.79
CA LEU A 125 -3.34 18.26 15.23
C LEU A 125 -3.90 16.88 15.55
N GLU A 126 -4.92 16.42 14.84
CA GLU A 126 -5.45 15.06 14.97
C GLU A 126 -4.37 14.02 14.60
N ARG A 127 -3.64 14.25 13.51
CA ARG A 127 -2.53 13.38 13.11
C ARG A 127 -1.39 13.39 14.12
N ALA A 128 -1.06 14.55 14.69
CA ALA A 128 -0.07 14.66 15.77
C ALA A 128 -0.52 13.87 17.01
N GLY A 129 -1.80 13.96 17.39
CA GLY A 129 -2.38 13.18 18.48
C GLY A 129 -2.27 11.67 18.24
N ILE A 130 -2.60 11.20 17.04
CA ILE A 130 -2.47 9.77 16.67
C ILE A 130 -1.01 9.29 16.79
N LEU A 131 -0.05 10.09 16.33
CA LEU A 131 1.37 9.75 16.39
C LEU A 131 1.91 9.76 17.83
N LEU A 132 1.45 10.69 18.67
CA LEU A 132 1.76 10.72 20.10
C LEU A 132 1.17 9.51 20.82
N ASP A 133 -0.09 9.13 20.52
CA ASP A 133 -0.74 7.94 21.07
C ASP A 133 -0.04 6.63 20.65
N GLU A 134 0.50 6.60 19.41
CA GLU A 134 1.32 5.51 18.89
C GLU A 134 2.68 5.43 19.61
N ALA A 135 3.34 6.57 19.82
CA ALA A 135 4.62 6.67 20.51
C ALA A 135 4.53 6.37 22.02
N ASP A 136 3.46 6.80 22.69
CA ASP A 136 3.19 6.51 24.10
C ASP A 136 2.70 5.07 24.32
N GLY A 137 2.50 4.29 23.25
CA GLY A 137 2.11 2.89 23.31
C GLY A 137 0.69 2.66 23.83
N VAL A 138 -0.17 3.69 23.83
CA VAL A 138 -1.54 3.66 24.35
C VAL A 138 -2.47 2.77 23.50
N ASN A 139 -2.01 2.33 22.32
CA ASN A 139 -2.67 1.29 21.54
C ASN A 139 -2.42 -0.16 22.04
N ARG A 140 -1.67 -0.35 23.13
CA ARG A 140 -1.74 -1.58 23.94
C ARG A 140 -2.73 -1.38 25.09
N ASN A 141 -3.96 -1.83 24.87
CA ASN A 141 -4.98 -2.11 25.91
C ASN A 141 -5.81 -0.96 26.49
N GLN A 142 -6.31 -0.01 25.70
CA GLN A 142 -7.52 0.72 26.11
C GLN A 142 -8.74 0.29 25.30
N LYS A 143 -9.60 -0.52 25.95
CA LYS A 143 -11.03 -0.53 25.59
C LYS A 143 -11.52 0.92 25.76
N PRO A 144 -12.28 1.48 24.81
CA PRO A 144 -12.78 2.84 24.96
C PRO A 144 -13.61 2.94 26.25
N VAL A 145 -13.13 3.73 27.20
CA VAL A 145 -13.87 4.05 28.42
C VAL A 145 -14.97 5.02 28.01
N MET A 146 -16.19 4.50 27.90
CA MET A 146 -17.39 5.28 27.68
C MET A 146 -17.60 6.25 28.86
N PRO A 147 -17.95 7.53 28.62
CA PRO A 147 -18.42 8.41 29.68
C PRO A 147 -19.60 7.78 30.41
N ALA A 148 -19.55 7.76 31.75
CA ALA A 148 -20.60 7.20 32.57
C ALA A 148 -21.93 7.93 32.30
N GLY A 149 -22.84 7.27 31.57
CA GLY A 149 -24.17 7.80 31.26
C GLY A 149 -24.79 7.36 29.92
N PHE A 150 -23.99 6.87 28.96
CA PHE A 150 -24.53 6.44 27.66
C PHE A 150 -24.85 4.94 27.65
N GLN A 151 -26.13 4.58 27.77
CA GLN A 151 -26.59 3.24 27.38
C GLN A 151 -26.80 3.19 25.86
N PRO A 152 -26.21 2.22 25.14
CA PRO A 152 -26.51 2.04 23.72
C PRO A 152 -28.00 1.68 23.56
N PRO A 153 -28.69 2.19 22.52
CA PRO A 153 -30.09 1.88 22.30
C PRO A 153 -30.26 0.37 22.12
N LYS A 154 -31.15 -0.23 22.91
CA LYS A 154 -31.59 -1.61 22.72
C LYS A 154 -32.19 -1.75 21.33
N ILE A 155 -31.48 -2.41 20.42
CA ILE A 155 -32.04 -2.84 19.15
C ILE A 155 -33.04 -3.96 19.46
N VAL A 156 -34.32 -3.59 19.50
CA VAL A 156 -35.43 -4.53 19.49
C VAL A 156 -35.54 -5.06 18.06
N VAL A 157 -34.96 -6.23 17.81
CA VAL A 157 -35.24 -6.97 16.57
C VAL A 157 -36.65 -7.52 16.70
N SER A 158 -37.61 -6.84 16.08
CA SER A 158 -38.99 -7.31 15.98
C SER A 158 -39.04 -8.58 15.13
N SER A 159 -39.38 -9.65 15.82
CA SER A 159 -39.81 -10.96 15.33
C SER A 159 -40.74 -10.90 14.12
N TRP A 160 -40.30 -11.49 13.01
CA TRP A 160 -41.20 -12.09 12.02
C TRP A 160 -40.93 -13.60 11.99
N ASN A 161 -42.01 -14.36 12.25
CA ASN A 161 -42.18 -15.82 12.29
C ASN A 161 -42.11 -16.49 13.67
N ARG A 162 -43.26 -16.46 14.38
CA ARG A 162 -43.72 -17.57 15.23
C ARG A 162 -44.92 -18.27 14.58
N LYS A 163 -44.77 -19.55 14.28
CA LYS A 163 -45.68 -20.71 14.55
C LYS A 163 -45.11 -21.91 13.77
N GLY A 164 -45.03 -23.13 14.28
CA GLY A 164 -45.54 -23.71 15.52
C GLY A 164 -44.76 -24.98 15.91
N SER A 165 -45.05 -25.46 17.11
CA SER A 165 -44.43 -26.60 17.78
C SER A 165 -44.57 -27.92 17.01
N GLY A 166 -43.46 -28.64 16.83
CA GLY A 166 -43.42 -30.03 16.32
C GLY A 166 -42.00 -30.60 16.24
N SER A 167 -41.65 -31.45 17.20
CA SER A 167 -40.58 -32.48 17.29
C SER A 167 -39.33 -32.44 16.39
N SER A 168 -38.17 -32.50 17.07
CA SER A 168 -36.93 -33.23 16.73
C SER A 168 -36.23 -32.96 15.39
N SER A 169 -35.18 -32.13 15.43
CA SER A 169 -33.83 -32.42 14.90
C SER A 169 -32.91 -31.25 15.26
N GLN A 170 -31.78 -31.53 15.91
CA GLN A 170 -30.76 -30.54 16.25
C GLN A 170 -30.15 -29.99 14.95
N SER A 171 -30.59 -28.80 14.54
CA SER A 171 -29.85 -27.97 13.59
C SER A 171 -28.91 -27.10 14.42
N GLU A 172 -27.64 -27.49 14.49
CA GLU A 172 -26.59 -26.65 15.03
C GLU A 172 -26.56 -25.34 14.23
N THR A 173 -26.83 -24.24 14.92
CA THR A 173 -26.91 -22.92 14.32
C THR A 173 -25.49 -22.45 14.01
N PHE A 174 -25.17 -22.36 12.72
CA PHE A 174 -23.90 -21.90 12.16
C PHE A 174 -23.36 -20.66 12.88
N ARG A 175 -22.19 -20.80 13.49
CA ARG A 175 -21.41 -19.69 14.05
C ARG A 175 -20.09 -19.62 13.28
N LEU A 176 -20.12 -18.98 12.10
CA LEU A 176 -18.89 -18.56 11.42
C LEU A 176 -18.05 -17.80 12.45
N LEU A 177 -16.90 -18.35 12.84
CA LEU A 177 -15.99 -17.80 13.86
C LEU A 177 -15.32 -16.53 13.32
N HIS A 178 -16.09 -15.47 13.11
CA HIS A 178 -15.54 -14.13 12.94
C HIS A 178 -15.20 -13.62 14.35
N ALA A 179 -13.98 -13.88 14.81
CA ALA A 179 -13.52 -13.27 16.05
C ALA A 179 -13.53 -11.74 15.85
N LYS A 180 -14.38 -11.05 16.62
CA LYS A 180 -14.76 -9.64 16.36
C LYS A 180 -13.60 -8.64 16.41
N ASN A 181 -12.40 -9.01 16.88
CA ASN A 181 -11.23 -8.14 16.98
C ASN A 181 -9.91 -8.96 16.95
N ILE A 182 -9.58 -9.60 15.83
CA ILE A 182 -8.24 -10.18 15.65
C ILE A 182 -7.26 -9.05 15.32
N ALA A 183 -6.19 -8.92 16.10
CA ALA A 183 -5.11 -7.99 15.79
C ALA A 183 -4.48 -8.37 14.45
N ARG A 184 -4.16 -7.37 13.62
CA ARG A 184 -3.61 -7.61 12.29
C ARG A 184 -2.20 -8.19 12.41
N PRO A 185 -1.93 -9.44 11.95
CA PRO A 185 -0.61 -10.04 12.04
C PRO A 185 0.44 -9.23 11.27
N GLN A 186 0.04 -8.51 10.22
CA GLN A 186 0.93 -7.70 9.40
C GLN A 186 1.67 -6.61 10.18
N LEU A 187 1.11 -6.15 11.30
CA LEU A 187 1.74 -5.15 12.17
C LEU A 187 2.98 -5.70 12.90
N LYS A 188 3.15 -7.02 12.95
CA LYS A 188 4.30 -7.68 13.59
C LYS A 188 5.39 -8.08 12.61
N PHE A 189 5.17 -7.94 11.30
CA PHE A 189 6.14 -8.39 10.31
C PHE A 189 7.40 -7.52 10.35
N LYS A 190 8.57 -8.18 10.28
CA LYS A 190 9.88 -7.51 10.19
C LYS A 190 9.96 -6.62 8.95
N GLU A 191 9.43 -7.11 7.82
CA GLU A 191 9.36 -6.38 6.55
C GLU A 191 7.92 -5.91 6.31
N LYS A 192 7.76 -4.61 6.04
CA LYS A 192 6.46 -4.04 5.65
C LYS A 192 6.06 -4.55 4.28
N ILE A 193 4.78 -4.91 4.12
CA ILE A 193 4.24 -5.36 2.85
C ILE A 193 4.20 -4.19 1.86
N ASP A 194 4.81 -4.39 0.69
CA ASP A 194 4.78 -3.43 -0.41
C ASP A 194 3.54 -3.60 -1.29
N ASN A 195 2.54 -2.77 -1.02
CA ASN A 195 1.30 -2.67 -1.79
C ASN A 195 1.35 -1.57 -2.87
N SER A 196 2.53 -1.01 -3.19
CA SER A 196 2.65 0.02 -4.22
C SER A 196 2.23 -0.48 -5.60
N ASN A 197 2.01 0.46 -6.53
CA ASN A 197 1.68 0.15 -7.92
C ASN A 197 2.93 -0.22 -8.77
N THR A 198 4.01 -0.65 -8.12
CA THR A 198 5.22 -1.13 -8.80
C THR A 198 5.08 -2.62 -9.13
N PRO A 199 5.69 -3.11 -10.22
CA PRO A 199 5.73 -4.53 -10.52
C PRO A 199 6.32 -5.35 -9.36
N PHE A 200 5.92 -6.63 -9.26
CA PHE A 200 6.45 -7.53 -8.25
C PHE A 200 7.92 -7.86 -8.53
N VAL A 201 8.77 -7.74 -7.50
CA VAL A 201 10.16 -8.19 -7.55
C VAL A 201 10.28 -9.48 -6.73
N PRO A 202 10.88 -10.56 -7.29
CA PRO A 202 11.10 -11.81 -6.56
C PRO A 202 11.83 -11.62 -5.23
N LYS A 203 11.25 -12.14 -4.15
CA LYS A 203 11.81 -12.05 -2.80
C LYS A 203 13.07 -12.92 -2.60
N ILE A 204 13.21 -14.00 -3.37
CA ILE A 204 14.35 -14.94 -3.26
C ILE A 204 15.70 -14.24 -3.38
N PHE A 205 16.58 -14.49 -2.42
CA PHE A 205 17.93 -13.93 -2.38
C PHE A 205 19.03 -15.01 -2.36
N ILE A 206 18.67 -16.23 -1.94
CA ILE A 206 19.51 -17.44 -2.05
C ILE A 206 18.75 -18.45 -2.91
N LYS A 207 19.43 -19.04 -3.90
CA LYS A 207 18.86 -20.01 -4.83
C LYS A 207 19.51 -21.39 -4.62
N PRO A 208 18.99 -22.25 -3.73
CA PRO A 208 19.45 -23.63 -3.62
C PRO A 208 19.09 -24.43 -4.87
N ASN A 209 19.76 -25.56 -5.10
CA ASN A 209 19.52 -26.45 -6.25
C ASN A 209 19.62 -25.76 -7.63
N ALA A 210 20.41 -24.69 -7.72
CA ALA A 210 20.52 -23.88 -8.94
C ALA A 210 21.37 -24.58 -10.00
N VAL A 211 20.85 -24.61 -11.23
CA VAL A 211 21.62 -24.92 -12.44
C VAL A 211 21.99 -23.62 -13.16
N LYS A 212 21.05 -22.67 -13.26
CA LYS A 212 21.33 -21.27 -13.67
C LYS A 212 21.52 -20.42 -12.41
N PRO A 213 22.67 -19.74 -12.23
CA PRO A 213 22.88 -18.83 -11.11
C PRO A 213 21.80 -17.74 -11.03
N LEU A 214 21.50 -17.27 -9.82
CA LEU A 214 20.59 -16.15 -9.62
C LEU A 214 21.24 -14.87 -10.19
N PRO A 215 20.53 -14.04 -10.99
CA PRO A 215 21.09 -12.83 -11.56
C PRO A 215 21.59 -11.87 -10.47
N SER A 216 22.81 -11.36 -10.63
CA SER A 216 23.56 -10.61 -9.60
C SER A 216 23.00 -9.22 -9.24
N CYS A 217 21.80 -8.84 -9.69
CA CYS A 217 21.27 -7.48 -9.60
C CYS A 217 20.72 -7.07 -8.22
N LYS A 218 20.89 -7.89 -7.17
CA LYS A 218 20.59 -7.46 -5.79
C LYS A 218 21.72 -6.68 -5.12
N LYS A 219 22.92 -6.61 -5.73
CA LYS A 219 24.00 -5.74 -5.27
C LYS A 219 23.91 -4.41 -6.00
N HIS A 220 23.42 -3.39 -5.30
CA HIS A 220 23.45 -1.96 -5.64
C HIS A 220 23.10 -1.60 -7.10
N VAL A 221 22.03 -0.83 -7.27
CA VAL A 221 21.89 0.06 -8.42
C VAL A 221 23.07 1.04 -8.36
N CYS A 222 24.22 0.68 -8.93
CA CYS A 222 25.36 1.58 -9.06
C CYS A 222 24.95 2.70 -10.01
N GLN A 223 25.12 3.93 -9.54
CA GLN A 223 24.92 5.14 -10.34
C GLN A 223 25.91 5.18 -11.52
N PRO A 224 25.53 5.85 -12.61
CA PRO A 224 26.20 5.77 -13.92
C PRO A 224 27.46 6.65 -14.00
N GLU A 225 28.35 6.61 -13.03
CA GLU A 225 29.57 7.44 -13.04
C GLU A 225 30.88 6.65 -13.27
N ASP A 226 30.86 5.31 -13.21
CA ASP A 226 32.09 4.49 -13.21
C ASP A 226 32.46 3.82 -14.56
N LEU A 227 31.98 4.33 -15.70
CA LEU A 227 32.33 3.76 -17.02
C LEU A 227 33.04 4.80 -17.91
N ASP A 228 34.36 4.65 -18.07
CA ASP A 228 35.22 5.41 -19.00
C ASP A 228 34.91 5.07 -20.47
N VAL A 229 33.72 5.45 -20.95
CA VAL A 229 33.25 5.20 -22.32
C VAL A 229 32.55 6.46 -22.84
N PRO A 230 32.70 6.87 -24.12
CA PRO A 230 32.02 8.05 -24.66
C PRO A 230 30.51 8.02 -24.41
N ALA A 231 29.92 9.13 -23.96
CA ALA A 231 28.53 9.22 -23.47
C ALA A 231 27.48 8.59 -24.41
N ALA A 232 27.62 8.78 -25.72
CA ALA A 232 26.71 8.20 -26.71
C ALA A 232 26.77 6.66 -26.83
N LEU A 233 27.92 6.05 -26.51
CA LEU A 233 28.11 4.60 -26.50
C LEU A 233 27.76 4.03 -25.11
N ALA A 234 27.99 4.79 -24.04
CA ALA A 234 27.54 4.46 -22.69
C ALA A 234 26.00 4.38 -22.64
N ASP A 235 25.29 5.33 -23.27
CA ASP A 235 23.82 5.33 -23.36
C ASP A 235 23.29 4.15 -24.17
N LEU A 236 23.95 3.77 -25.28
CA LEU A 236 23.52 2.64 -26.11
C LEU A 236 23.75 1.29 -25.41
N ILE A 237 24.92 1.13 -24.78
CA ILE A 237 25.24 -0.06 -23.98
C ILE A 237 24.35 -0.12 -22.73
N HIS A 238 24.03 1.02 -22.12
CA HIS A 238 23.11 1.09 -20.99
C HIS A 238 21.69 0.77 -21.41
N GLN A 239 21.19 1.26 -22.56
CA GLN A 239 19.87 0.92 -23.09
C GLN A 239 19.73 -0.56 -23.45
N GLN A 240 20.74 -1.14 -24.11
CA GLN A 240 20.74 -2.58 -24.42
C GLN A 240 20.85 -3.44 -23.15
N ARG A 241 21.73 -3.06 -22.20
CA ARG A 241 21.84 -3.76 -20.91
C ARG A 241 20.60 -3.57 -20.03
N THR A 242 19.95 -2.41 -20.02
CA THR A 242 18.71 -2.20 -19.24
C THR A 242 17.54 -2.95 -19.86
N GLN A 243 17.44 -3.09 -21.18
CA GLN A 243 16.41 -3.95 -21.78
C GLN A 243 16.62 -5.45 -21.47
N GLU A 244 17.84 -5.97 -21.62
CA GLU A 244 18.14 -7.38 -21.32
C GLU A 244 18.10 -7.68 -19.80
N HIS A 245 18.55 -6.77 -18.93
CA HIS A 245 18.53 -6.98 -17.47
C HIS A 245 17.15 -6.79 -16.84
N VAL A 246 16.28 -5.93 -17.39
CA VAL A 246 14.92 -5.74 -16.85
C VAL A 246 14.06 -6.98 -17.10
N GLU A 247 14.16 -7.62 -18.27
CA GLU A 247 13.44 -8.86 -18.56
C GLU A 247 13.90 -10.03 -17.66
N ASP A 248 15.21 -10.18 -17.44
CA ASP A 248 15.76 -11.25 -16.58
C ASP A 248 15.52 -10.98 -15.08
N MET A 249 15.40 -9.72 -14.64
CA MET A 249 15.12 -9.37 -13.23
C MET A 249 13.69 -9.74 -12.80
N PHE A 250 12.74 -9.65 -13.72
CA PHE A 250 11.35 -10.04 -13.48
C PHE A 250 11.06 -11.49 -13.90
N ALA A 251 12.04 -12.24 -14.42
CA ALA A 251 11.87 -13.63 -14.83
C ALA A 251 11.58 -14.55 -13.64
N HIS A 252 11.01 -15.73 -13.93
CA HIS A 252 10.83 -16.76 -12.91
C HIS A 252 12.22 -17.28 -12.48
N PRO A 253 12.61 -17.20 -11.19
CA PRO A 253 13.96 -17.55 -10.74
C PRO A 253 14.40 -18.97 -11.08
N TYR A 254 13.46 -19.93 -11.11
CA TYR A 254 13.69 -21.33 -11.46
C TYR A 254 13.22 -21.73 -12.87
N GLN A 255 13.03 -20.76 -13.78
CA GLN A 255 12.57 -21.02 -15.15
C GLN A 255 13.42 -22.10 -15.83
N TYR A 256 14.75 -21.94 -15.77
CA TYR A 256 15.68 -22.83 -16.44
C TYR A 256 15.62 -24.26 -15.87
N GLU A 257 15.60 -24.39 -14.55
CA GLU A 257 15.52 -25.67 -13.86
C GLU A 257 14.21 -26.41 -14.17
N LEU A 258 13.09 -25.70 -14.23
CA LEU A 258 11.80 -26.26 -14.59
C LEU A 258 11.77 -26.71 -16.06
N ASP A 259 12.27 -25.89 -16.98
CA ASP A 259 12.29 -26.22 -18.42
C ASP A 259 13.14 -27.46 -18.74
N HIS A 260 14.22 -27.68 -17.99
CA HIS A 260 15.14 -28.81 -18.16
C HIS A 260 14.86 -29.97 -17.19
N LEU A 261 13.75 -29.92 -16.45
CA LEU A 261 13.37 -30.98 -15.52
C LEU A 261 13.03 -32.27 -16.28
N THR A 262 13.78 -33.33 -16.02
CA THR A 262 13.49 -34.68 -16.50
C THR A 262 12.92 -35.51 -15.35
N VAL A 263 11.78 -36.16 -15.59
CA VAL A 263 11.15 -37.04 -14.60
C VAL A 263 11.88 -38.39 -14.65
N PRO A 264 12.45 -38.89 -13.53
CA PRO A 264 13.09 -40.20 -13.49
C PRO A 264 12.15 -41.34 -13.90
N ASP A 265 12.69 -42.36 -14.58
CA ASP A 265 11.92 -43.54 -15.03
C ASP A 265 11.25 -44.29 -13.87
N SER A 266 11.81 -44.22 -12.66
CA SER A 266 11.21 -44.79 -11.45
C SER A 266 9.84 -44.19 -11.14
N LEU A 267 9.66 -42.87 -11.35
CA LEU A 267 8.39 -42.18 -11.14
C LEU A 267 7.37 -42.48 -12.25
N LEU A 268 7.85 -42.86 -13.44
CA LEU A 268 7.02 -43.24 -14.59
C LEU A 268 6.58 -44.71 -14.56
N SER A 269 7.18 -45.52 -13.69
CA SER A 269 6.78 -46.91 -13.45
C SER A 269 5.53 -47.01 -12.57
N LYS A 270 4.85 -48.17 -12.62
CA LYS A 270 3.63 -48.41 -11.82
C LYS A 270 3.97 -48.40 -10.32
N PRO A 271 3.41 -47.48 -9.53
CA PRO A 271 3.66 -47.47 -8.09
C PRO A 271 2.87 -48.57 -7.40
N GLU A 272 3.42 -49.07 -6.29
CA GLU A 272 2.66 -49.79 -5.28
C GLU A 272 2.09 -48.76 -4.29
N PRO A 273 0.76 -48.57 -4.21
CA PRO A 273 0.19 -47.55 -3.35
C PRO A 273 0.48 -47.81 -1.87
N GLN A 274 1.19 -46.88 -1.23
CA GLN A 274 1.46 -46.96 0.19
C GLN A 274 0.27 -46.38 0.95
N MET A 275 -0.39 -47.23 1.73
CA MET A 275 -1.56 -46.85 2.53
C MET A 275 -1.20 -45.74 3.53
N TYR A 276 -2.06 -44.72 3.63
CA TYR A 276 -1.90 -43.69 4.65
C TYR A 276 -1.99 -44.28 6.06
N LYS A 277 -1.25 -43.70 7.01
CA LYS A 277 -1.35 -44.09 8.42
C LYS A 277 -2.67 -43.60 9.03
N PRO A 278 -3.28 -44.31 9.99
CA PRO A 278 -4.44 -43.80 10.69
C PRO A 278 -4.15 -42.44 11.35
N ILE A 279 -5.02 -41.45 11.13
CA ILE A 279 -4.84 -40.06 11.64
C ILE A 279 -4.62 -39.98 13.17
N ALA A 280 -5.16 -40.94 13.92
CA ALA A 280 -4.99 -41.03 15.37
C ALA A 280 -3.60 -41.51 15.81
N GLU A 281 -2.89 -42.24 14.95
CA GLU A 281 -1.55 -42.80 15.21
C GLU A 281 -0.43 -41.93 14.62
N THR A 282 -0.76 -41.12 13.61
CA THR A 282 0.19 -40.21 12.98
C THR A 282 0.51 -39.05 13.91
N LYS A 283 1.80 -38.77 14.11
CA LYS A 283 2.27 -37.63 14.90
C LYS A 283 1.98 -36.34 14.17
N LEU A 284 1.38 -35.38 14.87
CA LEU A 284 1.14 -34.01 14.41
C LEU A 284 2.09 -33.07 15.14
N SER A 285 2.86 -32.27 14.40
CA SER A 285 3.77 -31.25 14.96
C SER A 285 3.32 -29.86 14.52
N PHE A 286 3.31 -28.92 15.45
CA PHE A 286 3.06 -27.50 15.16
C PHE A 286 4.39 -26.77 15.15
N ILE A 287 4.67 -26.03 14.07
CA ILE A 287 5.96 -25.39 13.80
C ILE A 287 5.76 -23.87 13.81
N ASP A 288 6.23 -23.22 14.85
CA ASP A 288 6.19 -21.76 15.03
C ASP A 288 7.54 -21.14 15.40
N SER A 289 8.62 -21.94 15.44
CA SER A 289 9.99 -21.51 15.68
C SER A 289 10.91 -21.76 14.47
N LEU A 290 12.00 -21.00 14.36
CA LEU A 290 12.98 -21.17 13.29
C LEU A 290 13.69 -22.52 13.44
N GLU A 291 14.01 -22.91 14.67
CA GLU A 291 14.69 -24.18 14.97
C GLU A 291 13.87 -25.37 14.48
N ASP A 292 12.57 -25.39 14.78
CA ASP A 292 11.66 -26.46 14.35
C ASP A 292 11.47 -26.45 12.82
N LEU A 293 11.49 -25.28 12.17
CA LEU A 293 11.41 -25.16 10.72
C LEU A 293 12.67 -25.71 10.02
N VAL A 294 13.85 -25.47 10.60
CA VAL A 294 15.12 -26.02 10.11
C VAL A 294 15.13 -27.55 10.27
N GLU A 295 14.73 -28.08 11.43
CA GLU A 295 14.63 -29.54 11.64
C GLU A 295 13.65 -30.17 10.63
N LEU A 296 12.51 -29.51 10.38
CA LEU A 296 11.57 -29.95 9.35
C LEU A 296 12.23 -29.96 7.97
N ASN A 297 12.90 -28.89 7.55
CA ASN A 297 13.57 -28.83 6.25
C ASN A 297 14.61 -29.95 6.08
N GLU A 298 15.46 -30.17 7.09
CA GLU A 298 16.44 -31.27 7.07
C GLU A 298 15.81 -32.64 6.93
N LYS A 299 14.62 -32.84 7.51
CA LYS A 299 13.83 -34.05 7.34
C LYS A 299 13.30 -34.16 5.93
N LEU A 300 12.70 -33.10 5.39
CA LEU A 300 12.13 -33.08 4.04
C LEU A 300 13.18 -33.35 2.96
N CYS A 301 14.39 -32.79 3.09
CA CYS A 301 15.51 -33.03 2.16
C CYS A 301 15.96 -34.50 2.07
N LYS A 302 15.54 -35.37 2.99
CA LYS A 302 15.88 -36.80 2.99
C LYS A 302 14.76 -37.69 2.43
N LEU A 303 13.61 -37.11 2.10
CA LEU A 303 12.44 -37.85 1.61
C LEU A 303 12.42 -37.89 0.08
N SER A 304 11.70 -38.87 -0.46
CA SER A 304 11.41 -38.95 -1.90
C SER A 304 10.20 -38.11 -2.31
N GLU A 305 9.24 -37.90 -1.41
CA GLU A 305 8.07 -37.08 -1.64
C GLU A 305 7.44 -36.54 -0.35
N PHE A 306 6.72 -35.43 -0.46
CA PHE A 306 5.86 -34.90 0.59
C PHE A 306 4.68 -34.12 -0.01
N ALA A 307 3.59 -34.05 0.74
CA ALA A 307 2.38 -33.32 0.38
C ALA A 307 2.40 -31.92 0.99
N VAL A 308 1.82 -30.94 0.29
CA VAL A 308 1.75 -29.54 0.74
C VAL A 308 0.38 -28.95 0.42
N ASP A 309 -0.11 -28.11 1.32
CA ASP A 309 -1.27 -27.25 1.13
C ASP A 309 -1.07 -25.92 1.87
N LEU A 310 -1.89 -24.90 1.56
CA LEU A 310 -1.82 -23.57 2.20
C LEU A 310 -3.20 -23.05 2.58
N GLU A 311 -3.25 -22.28 3.68
CA GLU A 311 -4.44 -21.52 4.04
C GLU A 311 -4.22 -20.03 3.84
N HIS A 312 -5.16 -19.39 3.14
CA HIS A 312 -5.03 -18.01 2.69
C HIS A 312 -6.15 -17.11 3.22
N HIS A 313 -5.79 -15.87 3.55
CA HIS A 313 -6.74 -14.83 3.95
C HIS A 313 -6.59 -13.58 3.08
N SER A 314 -7.68 -13.14 2.47
CA SER A 314 -7.69 -11.96 1.60
C SER A 314 -8.60 -10.82 2.06
N TYR A 315 -9.47 -11.03 3.06
CA TYR A 315 -10.46 -10.01 3.42
C TYR A 315 -9.84 -8.79 4.13
N ARG A 316 -8.83 -9.02 4.95
CA ARG A 316 -8.12 -8.00 5.74
C ARG A 316 -6.65 -7.85 5.34
N SER A 317 -6.39 -7.95 4.04
CA SER A 317 -5.10 -7.69 3.38
C SER A 317 -5.38 -7.28 1.94
N PHE A 318 -4.56 -6.39 1.36
CA PHE A 318 -4.76 -5.93 -0.01
C PHE A 318 -4.39 -7.02 -1.03
N LEU A 319 -3.16 -7.54 -0.96
CA LEU A 319 -2.69 -8.59 -1.86
C LEU A 319 -3.11 -10.00 -1.41
N GLY A 320 -3.57 -10.14 -0.16
CA GLY A 320 -3.78 -11.42 0.50
C GLY A 320 -2.58 -11.86 1.32
N LEU A 321 -2.80 -12.83 2.19
CA LEU A 321 -1.82 -13.31 3.15
C LEU A 321 -1.97 -14.81 3.40
N THR A 322 -0.91 -15.57 3.18
CA THR A 322 -0.84 -16.98 3.60
C THR A 322 -0.67 -17.03 5.12
N CYS A 323 -1.58 -17.77 5.76
CA CYS A 323 -1.73 -17.83 7.21
C CYS A 323 -1.29 -19.15 7.82
N LEU A 324 -1.26 -20.22 7.02
CA LEU A 324 -0.84 -21.55 7.43
C LEU A 324 -0.24 -22.29 6.23
N MET A 325 0.69 -23.18 6.49
CA MET A 325 1.18 -24.18 5.52
C MET A 325 1.10 -25.54 6.17
N GLN A 326 0.58 -26.51 5.44
CA GLN A 326 0.47 -27.90 5.86
C GLN A 326 1.46 -28.72 5.07
N ILE A 327 2.19 -29.60 5.75
CA ILE A 327 3.07 -30.56 5.11
C ILE A 327 2.79 -31.93 5.70
N SER A 328 2.61 -32.93 4.84
CA SER A 328 2.53 -34.33 5.28
C SER A 328 3.61 -35.15 4.60
N THR A 329 4.30 -35.94 5.41
CA THR A 329 5.17 -37.00 4.94
C THR A 329 4.39 -38.32 4.95
N ARG A 330 5.03 -39.43 4.60
CA ARG A 330 4.42 -40.75 4.76
C ARG A 330 4.16 -41.13 6.23
N ASP A 331 4.83 -40.45 7.17
CA ASP A 331 4.88 -40.86 8.58
C ASP A 331 4.36 -39.82 9.58
N GLU A 332 4.41 -38.52 9.25
CA GLU A 332 4.14 -37.39 10.15
C GLU A 332 3.40 -36.27 9.42
N ASP A 333 2.60 -35.50 10.17
CA ASP A 333 1.93 -34.28 9.69
C ASP A 333 2.48 -33.04 10.40
N PHE A 334 2.61 -31.95 9.66
CA PHE A 334 3.16 -30.68 10.12
C PHE A 334 2.20 -29.55 9.79
N ILE A 335 1.98 -28.68 10.77
CA ILE A 335 1.27 -27.41 10.58
C ILE A 335 2.24 -26.29 10.91
N ILE A 336 2.51 -25.44 9.93
CA ILE A 336 3.51 -24.38 10.02
C ILE A 336 2.79 -23.03 10.12
N ASP A 337 3.09 -22.26 11.17
CA ASP A 337 2.59 -20.91 11.33
C ASP A 337 3.37 -19.92 10.45
N THR A 338 2.86 -19.71 9.24
CA THR A 338 3.50 -18.84 8.26
C THR A 338 3.32 -17.33 8.55
N LEU A 339 2.50 -16.97 9.54
CA LEU A 339 2.42 -15.60 10.04
C LEU A 339 3.63 -15.28 10.93
N GLU A 340 3.98 -16.20 11.83
CA GLU A 340 5.13 -16.02 12.74
C GLU A 340 6.46 -16.22 11.99
N LEU A 341 6.53 -17.24 11.13
CA LEU A 341 7.76 -17.63 10.43
C LEU A 341 7.95 -16.96 9.07
N ARG A 342 7.17 -15.92 8.74
CA ARG A 342 7.11 -15.31 7.40
C ARG A 342 8.48 -15.01 6.78
N SER A 343 9.41 -14.44 7.54
CA SER A 343 10.74 -14.06 7.05
C SER A 343 11.69 -15.24 6.89
N GLU A 344 11.40 -16.38 7.51
CA GLU A 344 12.28 -17.55 7.58
C GLU A 344 11.84 -18.67 6.62
N MET A 345 10.60 -18.62 6.13
CA MET A 345 10.03 -19.63 5.22
C MET A 345 10.90 -19.93 3.98
N TYR A 346 11.74 -18.99 3.53
CA TYR A 346 12.61 -19.17 2.36
C TYR A 346 13.54 -20.38 2.46
N ILE A 347 13.86 -20.87 3.66
CA ILE A 347 14.75 -22.03 3.87
C ILE A 347 14.16 -23.30 3.25
N LEU A 348 12.84 -23.40 3.16
CA LEU A 348 12.17 -24.54 2.52
C LEU A 348 12.44 -24.63 1.02
N ASN A 349 13.05 -23.62 0.38
CA ASN A 349 13.49 -23.73 -1.01
C ASN A 349 14.47 -24.90 -1.19
N GLU A 350 15.24 -25.29 -0.17
CA GLU A 350 16.15 -26.45 -0.27
C GLU A 350 15.38 -27.73 -0.63
N ALA A 351 14.31 -28.06 0.09
CA ALA A 351 13.47 -29.22 -0.23
C ALA A 351 12.49 -28.96 -1.40
N PHE A 352 11.90 -27.76 -1.46
CA PHE A 352 10.86 -27.43 -2.44
C PHE A 352 11.41 -27.31 -3.87
N THR A 353 12.69 -26.95 -4.02
CA THR A 353 13.33 -26.81 -5.34
C THR A 353 14.27 -27.95 -5.69
N ASP A 354 14.42 -28.95 -4.81
CA ASP A 354 15.16 -30.18 -5.11
C ASP A 354 14.39 -31.00 -6.17
N PRO A 355 14.94 -31.20 -7.38
CA PRO A 355 14.27 -31.94 -8.43
C PRO A 355 14.10 -33.44 -8.13
N THR A 356 14.84 -33.98 -7.16
CA THR A 356 14.76 -35.40 -6.77
C THR A 356 13.57 -35.71 -5.88
N ILE A 357 12.98 -34.69 -5.23
CA ILE A 357 11.88 -34.83 -4.29
C ILE A 357 10.58 -34.40 -4.96
N VAL A 358 9.54 -35.24 -4.94
CA VAL A 358 8.23 -34.88 -5.49
C VAL A 358 7.42 -34.07 -4.46
N LYS A 359 6.96 -32.89 -4.86
CA LYS A 359 6.02 -32.09 -4.07
C LYS A 359 4.62 -32.36 -4.58
N VAL A 360 3.74 -32.88 -3.73
CA VAL A 360 2.36 -33.22 -4.12
C VAL A 360 1.40 -32.14 -3.61
N PHE A 361 0.60 -31.59 -4.52
CA PHE A 361 -0.44 -30.61 -4.20
C PHE A 361 -1.79 -31.04 -4.79
N HIS A 362 -2.86 -30.32 -4.45
CA HIS A 362 -4.16 -30.43 -5.09
C HIS A 362 -4.68 -29.07 -5.54
N GLY A 363 -4.57 -28.75 -6.83
CA GLY A 363 -5.04 -27.47 -7.38
C GLY A 363 -4.13 -26.31 -7.00
N ALA A 364 -2.83 -26.45 -7.28
CA ALA A 364 -1.77 -25.59 -6.77
C ALA A 364 -1.68 -24.20 -7.42
N ASP A 365 -2.56 -23.85 -8.36
CA ASP A 365 -2.47 -22.63 -9.16
C ASP A 365 -2.33 -21.37 -8.29
N SER A 366 -3.11 -21.26 -7.21
CA SER A 366 -3.03 -20.14 -6.27
C SER A 366 -1.87 -20.27 -5.29
N ASP A 367 -1.55 -21.50 -4.86
CA ASP A 367 -0.49 -21.76 -3.90
C ASP A 367 0.87 -21.35 -4.43
N ILE A 368 1.16 -21.66 -5.70
CA ILE A 368 2.40 -21.27 -6.35
C ILE A 368 2.57 -19.75 -6.35
N GLU A 369 1.51 -18.99 -6.65
CA GLU A 369 1.56 -17.52 -6.57
C GLU A 369 1.79 -17.01 -5.14
N TRP A 370 1.10 -17.61 -4.16
CA TRP A 370 1.20 -17.21 -2.76
C TRP A 370 2.58 -17.51 -2.16
N LEU A 371 3.17 -18.67 -2.46
CA LEU A 371 4.53 -19.04 -2.05
C LEU A 371 5.56 -18.00 -2.51
N GLN A 372 5.45 -17.56 -3.77
CA GLN A 372 6.34 -16.54 -4.34
C GLN A 372 6.11 -15.17 -3.69
N ARG A 373 4.84 -14.73 -3.67
CA ARG A 373 4.44 -13.41 -3.15
C ARG A 373 4.87 -13.24 -1.69
N ASP A 374 4.61 -14.24 -0.87
CA ASP A 374 4.74 -14.12 0.58
C ASP A 374 6.14 -14.45 1.07
N PHE A 375 6.74 -15.54 0.57
CA PHE A 375 7.95 -16.14 1.15
C PHE A 375 9.14 -16.19 0.18
N GLY A 376 8.94 -15.92 -1.11
CA GLY A 376 9.97 -16.18 -2.12
C GLY A 376 10.28 -17.68 -2.27
N LEU A 377 9.29 -18.53 -2.02
CA LEU A 377 9.37 -19.97 -2.21
C LEU A 377 8.94 -20.37 -3.63
N TYR A 378 9.65 -21.33 -4.19
CA TYR A 378 9.40 -21.89 -5.53
C TYR A 378 9.34 -23.41 -5.45
N VAL A 379 8.64 -24.04 -6.40
CA VAL A 379 8.49 -25.50 -6.44
C VAL A 379 9.09 -26.05 -7.73
N VAL A 380 9.97 -27.04 -7.62
CA VAL A 380 10.51 -27.81 -8.75
C VAL A 380 10.12 -29.27 -8.54
N ASN A 381 9.67 -29.99 -9.58
CA ASN A 381 9.09 -31.34 -9.46
C ASN A 381 7.78 -31.37 -8.64
N LEU A 382 6.80 -30.59 -9.09
CA LEU A 382 5.42 -30.60 -8.62
C LEU A 382 4.62 -31.74 -9.28
N PHE A 383 3.80 -32.42 -8.50
CA PHE A 383 2.70 -33.25 -9.01
C PHE A 383 1.37 -32.74 -8.47
N ASP A 384 0.50 -32.28 -9.36
CA ASP A 384 -0.84 -31.80 -9.00
C ASP A 384 -1.90 -32.89 -9.20
N THR A 385 -2.48 -33.37 -8.10
CA THR A 385 -3.55 -34.38 -8.11
C THR A 385 -4.85 -33.88 -8.74
N HIS A 386 -5.11 -32.57 -8.76
CA HIS A 386 -6.23 -31.98 -9.51
C HIS A 386 -6.03 -32.21 -11.02
N GLN A 387 -4.82 -31.97 -11.55
CA GLN A 387 -4.50 -32.26 -12.95
C GLN A 387 -4.57 -33.76 -13.25
N GLY A 388 -4.13 -34.60 -12.31
CA GLY A 388 -4.27 -36.05 -12.38
C GLY A 388 -5.73 -36.50 -12.47
N SER A 389 -6.61 -35.98 -11.61
CA SER A 389 -8.04 -36.29 -11.62
C SER A 389 -8.74 -35.89 -12.93
N ARG A 390 -8.34 -34.75 -13.51
CA ARG A 390 -8.82 -34.28 -14.81
C ARG A 390 -8.38 -35.19 -15.96
N ALA A 391 -7.13 -35.66 -15.92
CA ALA A 391 -6.59 -36.59 -16.92
C ALA A 391 -7.25 -37.97 -16.84
N LEU A 392 -7.67 -38.39 -15.64
CA LEU A 392 -8.46 -39.61 -15.41
C LEU A 392 -9.96 -39.47 -15.78
N HIS A 393 -10.43 -38.28 -16.13
CA HIS A 393 -11.84 -37.99 -16.36
C HIS A 393 -12.76 -38.39 -15.20
N LEU A 394 -12.32 -38.16 -13.95
CA LEU A 394 -13.15 -38.39 -12.78
C LEU A 394 -14.39 -37.49 -12.79
N ALA A 395 -15.46 -37.93 -12.11
CA ALA A 395 -16.73 -37.22 -12.10
C ALA A 395 -16.64 -35.81 -11.49
N ARG A 396 -15.73 -35.62 -10.52
CA ARG A 396 -15.38 -34.33 -9.92
C ARG A 396 -13.88 -34.30 -9.67
N ASN A 397 -13.33 -33.09 -9.63
CA ASN A 397 -11.88 -32.88 -9.50
C ASN A 397 -11.49 -32.19 -8.18
N SER A 398 -12.42 -32.07 -7.23
CA SER A 398 -12.19 -31.45 -5.92
C SER A 398 -11.54 -32.43 -4.94
N LEU A 399 -10.72 -31.93 -4.01
CA LEU A 399 -10.06 -32.76 -2.99
C LEU A 399 -11.05 -33.60 -2.18
N ASP A 400 -12.17 -33.01 -1.75
CA ASP A 400 -13.30 -33.70 -1.10
C ASP A 400 -13.77 -34.95 -1.89
N HIS A 401 -13.79 -34.87 -3.21
CA HIS A 401 -14.17 -36.01 -4.04
C HIS A 401 -13.09 -37.08 -4.04
N LEU A 402 -11.81 -36.71 -4.12
CA LEU A 402 -10.70 -37.66 -4.09
C LEU A 402 -10.58 -38.35 -2.73
N LEU A 403 -10.72 -37.60 -1.64
CA LEU A 403 -10.79 -38.13 -0.27
C LEU A 403 -11.91 -39.16 -0.14
N ARG A 404 -13.11 -38.85 -0.65
CA ARG A 404 -14.23 -39.79 -0.61
C ARG A 404 -14.01 -41.01 -1.51
N HIS A 405 -13.49 -40.79 -2.71
CA HIS A 405 -13.34 -41.84 -3.72
C HIS A 405 -12.23 -42.84 -3.37
N PHE A 406 -11.06 -42.36 -2.93
CA PHE A 406 -9.89 -43.18 -2.64
C PHE A 406 -9.81 -43.61 -1.17
N CYS A 407 -10.16 -42.71 -0.25
CA CYS A 407 -9.95 -42.94 1.18
C CYS A 407 -11.25 -43.26 1.94
N ASN A 408 -12.42 -43.08 1.32
CA ASN A 408 -13.74 -43.14 1.96
C ASN A 408 -13.85 -42.19 3.17
N VAL A 409 -13.22 -41.01 3.07
CA VAL A 409 -13.23 -39.93 4.07
C VAL A 409 -14.12 -38.79 3.56
N ASP A 410 -14.96 -38.24 4.45
CA ASP A 410 -15.79 -37.05 4.16
C ASP A 410 -15.06 -35.78 4.62
N SER A 411 -14.96 -34.77 3.76
CA SER A 411 -14.30 -33.50 4.13
C SER A 411 -15.27 -32.51 4.76
N ASP A 412 -14.80 -31.78 5.76
CA ASP A 412 -15.61 -30.82 6.51
C ASP A 412 -15.46 -29.40 5.95
N LYS A 413 -16.35 -28.99 5.05
CA LYS A 413 -16.27 -27.68 4.36
C LYS A 413 -16.53 -26.46 5.25
N ARG A 414 -16.71 -26.62 6.56
CA ARG A 414 -17.04 -25.53 7.50
C ARG A 414 -15.96 -24.44 7.56
N TYR A 415 -14.70 -24.81 7.33
CA TYR A 415 -13.55 -23.92 7.56
C TYR A 415 -12.92 -23.30 6.31
N GLN A 416 -13.42 -23.63 5.11
CA GLN A 416 -12.87 -23.13 3.84
C GLN A 416 -12.88 -21.58 3.70
N LEU A 417 -13.84 -20.91 4.35
CA LEU A 417 -13.95 -19.43 4.37
C LEU A 417 -13.70 -18.86 5.77
N ALA A 418 -13.07 -19.62 6.65
CA ALA A 418 -12.74 -19.18 8.00
C ALA A 418 -11.64 -18.12 8.01
N ASP A 419 -11.55 -17.40 9.12
CA ASP A 419 -10.45 -16.47 9.35
C ASP A 419 -9.24 -17.23 9.91
N TRP A 420 -8.35 -17.68 9.03
CA TRP A 420 -7.13 -18.42 9.38
C TRP A 420 -6.07 -17.62 10.15
N ARG A 421 -6.34 -16.34 10.43
CA ARG A 421 -5.51 -15.49 11.29
C ARG A 421 -5.76 -15.70 12.78
N ILE A 422 -6.79 -16.46 13.16
CA ILE A 422 -7.12 -16.73 14.57
C ILE A 422 -5.95 -17.47 15.24
N ARG A 423 -5.55 -17.01 16.44
CA ARG A 423 -4.57 -17.67 17.31
C ARG A 423 -5.04 -17.65 18.78
N PRO A 424 -4.86 -18.74 19.55
CA PRO A 424 -4.43 -20.07 19.09
C PRO A 424 -5.46 -20.71 18.13
N LEU A 425 -5.02 -21.60 17.25
CA LEU A 425 -5.92 -22.28 16.32
C LEU A 425 -6.83 -23.26 17.08
N PRO A 426 -8.16 -23.20 16.89
CA PRO A 426 -9.07 -24.21 17.45
C PRO A 426 -8.74 -25.62 16.93
N ASN A 427 -8.89 -26.63 17.78
CA ASN A 427 -8.62 -28.04 17.41
C ASN A 427 -9.37 -28.47 16.13
N GLU A 428 -10.58 -27.95 15.90
CA GLU A 428 -11.36 -28.27 14.70
C GLU A 428 -10.69 -27.74 13.42
N MET A 429 -10.11 -26.53 13.46
CA MET A 429 -9.34 -25.97 12.34
C MET A 429 -8.02 -26.71 12.13
N VAL A 430 -7.38 -27.15 13.22
CA VAL A 430 -6.18 -27.99 13.16
C VAL A 430 -6.46 -29.32 12.47
N GLN A 431 -7.56 -30.00 12.80
CA GLN A 431 -7.94 -31.25 12.15
C GLN A 431 -8.35 -31.06 10.69
N TYR A 432 -9.03 -29.95 10.37
CA TYR A 432 -9.33 -29.58 8.99
C TYR A 432 -8.05 -29.43 8.18
N ALA A 433 -7.16 -28.52 8.61
CA ALA A 433 -5.88 -28.26 7.94
C ALA A 433 -5.07 -29.54 7.74
N ARG A 434 -4.97 -30.38 8.78
CA ARG A 434 -4.26 -31.66 8.70
C ARG A 434 -4.83 -32.60 7.63
N THR A 435 -6.15 -32.62 7.47
CA THR A 435 -6.84 -33.55 6.55
C THR A 435 -6.50 -33.25 5.09
N ASP A 436 -6.21 -32.00 4.74
CA ASP A 436 -5.94 -31.60 3.35
C ASP A 436 -4.65 -32.21 2.79
N THR A 437 -3.63 -32.45 3.62
CA THR A 437 -2.36 -33.07 3.18
C THR A 437 -2.19 -34.53 3.61
N HIS A 438 -2.78 -34.95 4.73
CA HIS A 438 -2.54 -36.27 5.34
C HIS A 438 -2.78 -37.46 4.39
N TYR A 439 -3.82 -37.38 3.57
CA TYR A 439 -4.20 -38.44 2.62
C TYR A 439 -3.58 -38.26 1.23
N LEU A 440 -2.95 -37.13 0.97
CA LEU A 440 -2.64 -36.68 -0.38
C LEU A 440 -1.55 -37.53 -1.06
N LEU A 441 -0.58 -38.05 -0.29
CA LEU A 441 0.44 -38.96 -0.80
C LEU A 441 -0.13 -40.33 -1.23
N TYR A 442 -1.13 -40.84 -0.50
CA TYR A 442 -1.83 -42.06 -0.93
C TYR A 442 -2.64 -41.81 -2.21
N ILE A 443 -3.36 -40.68 -2.27
CA ILE A 443 -4.09 -40.26 -3.47
C ILE A 443 -3.13 -40.12 -4.66
N TYR A 444 -1.94 -39.56 -4.44
CA TYR A 444 -0.88 -39.47 -5.44
C TYR A 444 -0.51 -40.84 -6.02
N ASP A 445 -0.26 -41.85 -5.19
CA ASP A 445 0.06 -43.19 -5.67
C ASP A 445 -1.11 -43.81 -6.45
N CYS A 446 -2.33 -43.69 -5.93
CA CYS A 446 -3.53 -44.22 -6.58
C CYS A 446 -3.79 -43.56 -7.93
N VAL A 447 -3.69 -42.24 -8.02
CA VAL A 447 -3.86 -41.48 -9.26
C VAL A 447 -2.78 -41.88 -10.27
N ARG A 448 -1.52 -42.02 -9.85
CA ARG A 448 -0.44 -42.50 -10.71
C ARG A 448 -0.69 -43.91 -11.25
N ALA A 449 -1.07 -44.84 -10.38
CA ALA A 449 -1.40 -46.21 -10.77
C ALA A 449 -2.55 -46.25 -11.78
N GLN A 450 -3.63 -45.50 -11.52
CA GLN A 450 -4.78 -45.42 -12.42
C GLN A 450 -4.44 -44.75 -13.76
N LEU A 451 -3.59 -43.72 -13.78
CA LEU A 451 -3.17 -43.06 -15.02
C LEU A 451 -2.42 -44.03 -15.93
N LEU A 452 -1.55 -44.86 -15.35
CA LEU A 452 -0.85 -45.91 -16.10
C LEU A 452 -1.81 -47.01 -16.57
N ASP A 453 -2.71 -47.47 -15.71
CA ASP A 453 -3.68 -48.52 -16.06
C ASP A 453 -4.64 -48.05 -17.17
N SER A 454 -5.08 -46.79 -17.13
CA SER A 454 -5.94 -46.19 -18.17
C SER A 454 -5.25 -46.04 -19.53
N ASN A 455 -3.92 -46.04 -19.56
CA ASN A 455 -3.12 -45.90 -20.77
C ASN A 455 -2.34 -47.18 -21.11
N HIS A 456 -2.86 -48.36 -20.74
CA HIS A 456 -2.25 -49.67 -21.03
C HIS A 456 -0.79 -49.82 -20.56
N GLY A 457 -0.46 -49.24 -19.41
CA GLY A 457 0.88 -49.25 -18.83
C GLY A 457 1.87 -48.26 -19.46
N GLN A 458 1.42 -47.42 -20.41
CA GLN A 458 2.27 -46.41 -21.05
C GLN A 458 2.30 -45.12 -20.22
N PRO A 459 3.48 -44.48 -20.04
CA PRO A 459 3.62 -43.30 -19.18
C PRO A 459 3.10 -42.00 -19.80
N GLY A 460 2.56 -42.01 -21.03
CA GLY A 460 2.17 -40.80 -21.76
C GLY A 460 1.18 -39.88 -21.02
N LEU A 461 0.09 -40.42 -20.46
CA LEU A 461 -0.86 -39.63 -19.65
C LEU A 461 -0.20 -39.07 -18.38
N LEU A 462 0.63 -39.89 -17.74
CA LEU A 462 1.33 -39.53 -16.52
C LEU A 462 2.32 -38.39 -16.76
N GLN A 463 3.09 -38.47 -17.85
CA GLN A 463 3.99 -37.40 -18.30
C GLN A 463 3.21 -36.12 -18.62
N SER A 464 2.02 -36.22 -19.21
CA SER A 464 1.17 -35.06 -19.48
C SER A 464 0.75 -34.35 -18.18
N VAL A 465 0.46 -35.09 -17.10
CA VAL A 465 0.14 -34.52 -15.79
C VAL A 465 1.34 -33.81 -15.18
N TRP A 466 2.54 -34.40 -15.26
CA TRP A 466 3.77 -33.74 -14.82
C TRP A 466 4.08 -32.48 -15.63
N ASN A 467 3.89 -32.51 -16.95
CA ASN A 467 4.08 -31.33 -17.79
C ASN A 467 3.13 -30.20 -17.41
N LYS A 468 1.84 -30.49 -17.16
CA LYS A 468 0.89 -29.49 -16.67
C LYS A 468 1.24 -28.98 -15.26
N SER A 469 1.73 -29.86 -14.40
CA SER A 469 2.18 -29.48 -13.04
C SER A 469 3.43 -28.58 -13.10
N LYS A 470 4.34 -28.84 -14.04
CA LYS A 470 5.46 -27.95 -14.36
C LYS A 470 4.96 -26.59 -14.84
N ASP A 471 3.99 -26.55 -15.75
CA ASP A 471 3.41 -25.28 -16.23
C ASP A 471 2.78 -24.48 -15.09
N ILE A 472 2.13 -25.14 -14.13
CA ILE A 472 1.63 -24.50 -12.89
C ILE A 472 2.81 -23.92 -12.09
N SER A 473 3.88 -24.69 -11.91
CA SER A 473 5.08 -24.24 -11.19
C SER A 473 5.80 -23.07 -11.86
N LEU A 474 5.66 -22.92 -13.19
CA LEU A 474 6.19 -21.82 -13.98
C LEU A 474 5.35 -20.53 -13.88
N THR A 475 4.16 -20.60 -13.28
CA THR A 475 3.29 -19.44 -13.09
C THR A 475 4.00 -18.41 -12.23
N LYS A 476 3.94 -17.14 -12.65
CA LYS A 476 4.57 -16.03 -11.95
C LYS A 476 3.52 -15.18 -11.28
N TYR A 477 3.73 -14.89 -10.00
CA TYR A 477 2.89 -13.91 -9.34
C TYR A 477 3.03 -12.53 -9.99
N MET A 478 1.91 -11.91 -10.33
CA MET A 478 1.83 -10.54 -10.82
C MET A 478 0.92 -9.72 -9.91
N LYS A 479 1.45 -8.61 -9.38
CA LYS A 479 0.65 -7.68 -8.57
C LYS A 479 -0.54 -7.14 -9.38
N PRO A 480 -1.73 -7.00 -8.77
CA PRO A 480 -2.83 -6.27 -9.40
C PRO A 480 -2.46 -4.80 -9.51
N LEU A 481 -2.25 -4.32 -10.74
CA LEU A 481 -1.90 -2.93 -11.02
C LEU A 481 -3.15 -2.08 -11.20
N PHE A 482 -3.14 -0.88 -10.63
CA PHE A 482 -4.14 0.13 -10.87
C PHE A 482 -3.85 0.84 -12.19
N THR A 483 -4.82 0.85 -13.09
CA THR A 483 -4.79 1.66 -14.31
C THR A 483 -5.93 2.67 -14.31
N GLU A 484 -5.74 3.80 -15.01
CA GLU A 484 -6.78 4.83 -15.09
C GLU A 484 -8.10 4.29 -15.64
N ASP A 485 -8.07 3.27 -16.50
CA ASP A 485 -9.27 2.66 -17.12
C ASP A 485 -9.82 1.44 -16.39
N SER A 486 -9.18 0.99 -15.29
CA SER A 486 -9.60 -0.21 -14.54
C SER A 486 -11.06 -0.14 -14.06
N TYR A 487 -11.56 1.06 -13.76
CA TYR A 487 -12.94 1.26 -13.33
C TYR A 487 -13.96 0.93 -14.43
N LEU A 488 -13.59 1.06 -15.72
CA LEU A 488 -14.47 0.78 -16.85
C LEU A 488 -14.80 -0.71 -16.96
N GLU A 489 -13.87 -1.60 -16.65
CA GLU A 489 -14.11 -3.04 -16.64
C GLU A 489 -15.16 -3.42 -15.60
N VAL A 490 -15.07 -2.82 -14.41
CA VAL A 490 -16.05 -3.02 -13.34
C VAL A 490 -17.43 -2.53 -13.78
N LEU A 491 -17.51 -1.37 -14.42
CA LEU A 491 -18.77 -0.83 -14.94
C LEU A 491 -19.39 -1.69 -16.04
N ARG A 492 -18.57 -2.19 -16.98
CA ARG A 492 -19.01 -3.10 -18.05
C ARG A 492 -19.63 -4.37 -17.46
N LYS A 493 -19.01 -4.95 -16.42
CA LYS A 493 -19.54 -6.14 -15.72
C LYS A 493 -20.88 -5.85 -15.03
N GLN A 494 -21.06 -4.65 -14.49
CA GLN A 494 -22.28 -4.24 -13.79
C GLN A 494 -23.43 -3.79 -14.71
N LYS A 495 -23.17 -3.62 -16.02
CA LYS A 495 -24.16 -3.20 -17.04
C LYS A 495 -24.94 -1.93 -16.68
N ARG A 496 -24.28 -0.98 -16.01
CA ARG A 496 -24.86 0.31 -15.61
C ARG A 496 -24.41 1.42 -16.56
N SER A 497 -25.30 2.36 -16.86
CA SER A 497 -24.99 3.58 -17.60
C SER A 497 -24.97 4.77 -16.64
N PHE A 498 -23.85 5.47 -16.58
CA PHE A 498 -23.70 6.68 -15.77
C PHE A 498 -23.66 7.94 -16.63
N ASN A 499 -24.21 9.03 -16.10
CA ASN A 499 -23.98 10.37 -16.67
C ASN A 499 -22.54 10.85 -16.36
N THR A 500 -22.13 12.00 -16.92
CA THR A 500 -20.77 12.54 -16.74
C THR A 500 -20.39 12.73 -15.25
N GLN A 501 -21.31 13.21 -14.43
CA GLN A 501 -21.08 13.44 -13.00
C GLN A 501 -20.96 12.12 -12.24
N GLN A 502 -21.88 11.19 -12.45
CA GLN A 502 -21.90 9.86 -11.83
C GLN A 502 -20.66 9.03 -12.23
N LEU A 503 -20.24 9.11 -13.49
CA LEU A 503 -19.03 8.44 -13.97
C LEU A 503 -17.78 9.03 -13.32
N THR A 504 -17.73 10.35 -13.19
CA THR A 504 -16.63 11.04 -12.50
C THR A 504 -16.58 10.66 -11.03
N ALA A 505 -17.73 10.63 -10.33
CA ALA A 505 -17.83 10.18 -8.95
C ALA A 505 -17.31 8.75 -8.81
N PHE A 506 -17.76 7.84 -9.68
CA PHE A 506 -17.31 6.45 -9.65
C PHE A 506 -15.80 6.31 -9.88
N ARG A 507 -15.23 7.06 -10.84
CA ARG A 507 -13.78 7.07 -11.11
C ARG A 507 -12.99 7.55 -9.90
N LEU A 508 -13.40 8.66 -9.29
CA LEU A 508 -12.74 9.23 -8.11
C LEU A 508 -12.83 8.31 -6.89
N LEU A 509 -14.02 7.74 -6.63
CA LEU A 509 -14.23 6.78 -5.54
C LEU A 509 -13.44 5.48 -5.77
N PHE A 510 -13.34 5.03 -7.02
CA PHE A 510 -12.55 3.84 -7.37
C PHE A 510 -11.05 4.07 -7.11
N ALA A 511 -10.51 5.23 -7.51
CA ALA A 511 -9.14 5.62 -7.24
C ALA A 511 -8.85 5.78 -5.74
N TRP A 512 -9.75 6.45 -5.01
CA TRP A 512 -9.66 6.60 -3.56
C TRP A 512 -9.64 5.24 -2.86
N ARG A 513 -10.54 4.34 -3.26
CA ARG A 513 -10.64 3.00 -2.67
C ARG A 513 -9.35 2.21 -2.86
N ASP A 514 -8.76 2.26 -4.06
CA ASP A 514 -7.50 1.57 -4.35
C ASP A 514 -6.33 2.16 -3.53
N LYS A 515 -6.20 3.50 -3.53
CA LYS A 515 -5.20 4.22 -2.73
C LYS A 515 -5.27 3.82 -1.26
N LEU A 516 -6.47 3.91 -0.65
CA LEU A 516 -6.63 3.63 0.77
C LEU A 516 -6.46 2.14 1.08
N ALA A 517 -6.96 1.24 0.22
CA ALA A 517 -6.77 -0.20 0.38
C ALA A 517 -5.28 -0.60 0.37
N ARG A 518 -4.46 0.02 -0.50
CA ARG A 518 -3.01 -0.19 -0.52
C ARG A 518 -2.32 0.37 0.73
N GLN A 519 -2.66 1.60 1.10
CA GLN A 519 -2.06 2.30 2.25
C GLN A 519 -2.32 1.57 3.56
N GLU A 520 -3.57 1.15 3.79
CA GLU A 520 -3.98 0.46 5.00
C GLU A 520 -3.72 -1.05 4.96
N ASP A 521 -3.26 -1.61 3.84
CA ASP A 521 -3.20 -3.06 3.60
C ASP A 521 -4.52 -3.78 3.92
N GLU A 522 -5.59 -3.35 3.28
CA GLU A 522 -6.94 -3.89 3.44
C GLU A 522 -7.53 -4.26 2.08
N SER A 523 -8.47 -5.21 2.04
CA SER A 523 -9.10 -5.56 0.78
C SER A 523 -10.01 -4.44 0.27
N THR A 524 -10.15 -4.32 -1.04
CA THR A 524 -11.09 -3.35 -1.65
C THR A 524 -12.53 -3.57 -1.19
N GLY A 525 -12.90 -4.82 -0.83
CA GLY A 525 -14.20 -5.17 -0.26
C GLY A 525 -14.36 -4.78 1.21
N TYR A 526 -13.29 -4.72 1.99
CA TYR A 526 -13.33 -4.16 3.35
C TYR A 526 -13.39 -2.63 3.33
N THR A 527 -12.64 -2.00 2.42
CA THR A 527 -12.60 -0.54 2.27
C THR A 527 -13.94 0.04 1.81
N LEU A 528 -14.39 -0.34 0.61
CA LEU A 528 -15.68 0.09 0.07
C LEU A 528 -16.21 -0.92 -0.97
N PRO A 529 -17.16 -1.78 -0.57
CA PRO A 529 -17.85 -2.70 -1.47
C PRO A 529 -18.41 -2.02 -2.72
N ILE A 530 -18.29 -2.71 -3.87
CA ILE A 530 -18.67 -2.19 -5.19
C ILE A 530 -20.12 -1.69 -5.21
N HIS A 531 -21.06 -2.43 -4.62
CA HIS A 531 -22.47 -2.05 -4.62
C HIS A 531 -22.75 -0.74 -3.86
N MET A 532 -22.01 -0.45 -2.79
CA MET A 532 -22.11 0.82 -2.07
C MET A 532 -21.45 1.95 -2.86
N MET A 533 -20.31 1.70 -3.48
CA MET A 533 -19.63 2.67 -4.36
C MET A 533 -20.52 3.10 -5.54
N ILE A 534 -21.23 2.14 -6.15
CA ILE A 534 -22.24 2.40 -7.20
C ILE A 534 -23.36 3.28 -6.64
N LYS A 535 -23.92 2.94 -5.48
CA LYS A 535 -25.01 3.70 -4.87
C LYS A 535 -24.63 5.15 -4.56
N ILE A 536 -23.44 5.38 -4.00
CA ILE A 536 -22.93 6.75 -3.75
C ILE A 536 -22.80 7.51 -5.08
N SER A 537 -22.32 6.82 -6.13
CA SER A 537 -22.15 7.41 -7.46
C SER A 537 -23.49 7.71 -8.13
N GLU A 538 -24.54 6.92 -7.90
CA GLU A 538 -25.90 7.13 -8.43
C GLU A 538 -26.60 8.30 -7.75
N GLU A 539 -26.57 8.35 -6.42
CA GLU A 539 -27.27 9.34 -5.60
C GLU A 539 -26.58 10.72 -5.57
N LEU A 540 -25.25 10.78 -5.74
CA LEU A 540 -24.44 12.00 -5.65
C LEU A 540 -24.79 12.86 -4.42
N PRO A 541 -24.62 12.32 -3.19
CA PRO A 541 -25.04 12.97 -1.96
C PRO A 541 -24.37 14.34 -1.78
N LYS A 542 -25.19 15.34 -1.39
CA LYS A 542 -24.71 16.71 -1.18
C LYS A 542 -23.96 16.90 0.12
N GLU A 543 -24.24 16.07 1.11
CA GLU A 543 -23.71 16.18 2.47
C GLU A 543 -22.95 14.88 2.83
N PRO A 544 -21.95 14.93 3.72
CA PRO A 544 -21.24 13.73 4.21
C PRO A 544 -22.18 12.65 4.74
N GLN A 545 -23.26 13.05 5.42
CA GLN A 545 -24.25 12.12 5.98
C GLN A 545 -25.02 11.34 4.89
N GLY A 546 -25.14 11.90 3.69
CA GLY A 546 -25.73 11.20 2.55
C GLY A 546 -24.86 10.04 2.05
N ILE A 547 -23.54 10.15 2.17
CA ILE A 547 -22.60 9.06 1.87
C ILE A 547 -22.79 7.92 2.88
N ILE A 548 -22.87 8.26 4.16
CA ILE A 548 -23.10 7.29 5.24
C ILE A 548 -24.44 6.57 5.04
N ALA A 549 -25.50 7.29 4.65
CA ALA A 549 -26.82 6.71 4.36
C ALA A 549 -26.81 5.73 3.16
N CYS A 550 -25.86 5.88 2.24
CA CYS A 550 -25.68 4.92 1.14
C CYS A 550 -25.05 3.60 1.60
N CYS A 551 -24.42 3.57 2.78
CA CYS A 551 -23.68 2.42 3.26
C CYS A 551 -24.40 1.68 4.40
N ASN A 552 -24.73 0.39 4.20
CA ASN A 552 -25.37 -0.43 5.23
C ASN A 552 -24.82 -1.87 5.25
N PRO A 553 -24.03 -2.27 6.28
CA PRO A 553 -23.46 -1.42 7.33
C PRO A 553 -22.40 -0.47 6.75
N VAL A 554 -22.10 0.61 7.49
CA VAL A 554 -21.08 1.60 7.08
C VAL A 554 -19.68 1.03 7.33
N PRO A 555 -18.84 0.87 6.29
CA PRO A 555 -17.46 0.43 6.47
C PRO A 555 -16.70 1.38 7.40
N PRO A 556 -15.85 0.88 8.32
CA PRO A 556 -15.08 1.72 9.24
C PRO A 556 -14.24 2.78 8.53
N LEU A 557 -13.54 2.40 7.46
CA LEU A 557 -12.68 3.32 6.68
C LEU A 557 -13.48 4.42 5.96
N VAL A 558 -14.69 4.12 5.51
CA VAL A 558 -15.61 5.10 4.94
C VAL A 558 -16.07 6.10 5.99
N ARG A 559 -16.32 5.65 7.22
CA ARG A 559 -16.69 6.53 8.33
C ARG A 559 -15.54 7.46 8.73
N GLN A 560 -14.32 6.92 8.79
CA GLN A 560 -13.12 7.69 9.14
C GLN A 560 -12.81 8.76 8.08
N GLN A 561 -12.90 8.40 6.80
CA GLN A 561 -12.53 9.27 5.68
C GLN A 561 -13.75 9.90 4.97
N VAL A 562 -14.86 10.07 5.68
CA VAL A 562 -16.12 10.56 5.08
C VAL A 562 -15.97 11.96 4.49
N ASN A 563 -15.12 12.79 5.09
CA ASN A 563 -14.84 14.15 4.62
C ASN A 563 -14.11 14.12 3.28
N GLU A 564 -13.05 13.30 3.13
CA GLU A 564 -12.35 13.12 1.84
C GLU A 564 -13.30 12.61 0.76
N LEU A 565 -14.14 11.62 1.08
CA LEU A 565 -15.15 11.09 0.16
C LEU A 565 -16.16 12.16 -0.28
N HIS A 566 -16.59 13.01 0.64
CA HIS A 566 -17.50 14.13 0.35
C HIS A 566 -16.87 15.12 -0.64
N LEU A 567 -15.58 15.44 -0.50
CA LEU A 567 -14.84 16.28 -1.44
C LEU A 567 -14.85 15.71 -2.87
N LEU A 568 -14.61 14.40 -3.00
CA LEU A 568 -14.60 13.72 -4.29
C LEU A 568 -15.98 13.75 -4.97
N VAL A 569 -17.05 13.57 -4.19
CA VAL A 569 -18.43 13.67 -4.69
C VAL A 569 -18.77 15.10 -5.08
N GLN A 570 -18.32 16.11 -4.32
CA GLN A 570 -18.50 17.52 -4.66
C GLN A 570 -17.84 17.84 -6.00
N GLN A 571 -16.57 17.45 -6.19
CA GLN A 571 -15.85 17.62 -7.45
C GLN A 571 -16.59 16.96 -8.63
N ALA A 572 -17.11 15.76 -8.44
CA ALA A 572 -17.88 15.07 -9.46
C ALA A 572 -19.18 15.80 -9.83
N ARG A 573 -19.82 16.49 -8.88
CA ARG A 573 -21.06 17.26 -9.10
C ARG A 573 -20.82 18.59 -9.83
N GLU A 574 -19.61 19.13 -9.76
CA GLU A 574 -19.24 20.35 -10.48
C GLU A 574 -18.98 20.09 -11.98
N MET A 575 -18.87 18.82 -12.39
CA MET A 575 -18.67 18.45 -13.79
C MET A 575 -19.86 18.85 -14.67
N PRO A 576 -19.61 19.40 -15.87
CA PRO A 576 -20.68 19.78 -16.79
C PRO A 576 -21.42 18.53 -17.30
N LEU A 577 -22.75 18.56 -17.19
CA LEU A 577 -23.59 17.52 -17.78
C LEU A 577 -23.58 17.67 -19.30
N LEU A 578 -23.06 16.67 -20.00
CA LEU A 578 -23.17 16.63 -21.45
C LEU A 578 -24.65 16.48 -21.81
N LYS A 579 -25.19 17.47 -22.52
CA LYS A 579 -26.53 17.38 -23.09
C LYS A 579 -26.49 16.28 -24.15
N VAL A 580 -27.07 15.13 -23.86
CA VAL A 580 -27.21 14.03 -24.82
C VAL A 580 -27.99 14.58 -26.02
N ARG A 581 -27.28 14.96 -27.10
CA ARG A 581 -27.91 15.16 -28.40
C ARG A 581 -28.39 13.80 -28.83
N ARG A 582 -29.70 13.59 -28.70
CA ARG A 582 -30.42 12.44 -29.22
C ARG A 582 -30.41 12.53 -30.75
N ASN A 583 -29.24 12.34 -31.37
CA ASN A 583 -29.11 12.27 -32.81
C ASN A 583 -29.35 10.83 -33.24
N TRP A 584 -30.42 10.72 -34.03
CA TRP A 584 -30.89 9.64 -34.85
C TRP A 584 -29.81 8.62 -35.25
N ARG A 585 -30.20 7.34 -35.16
CA ARG A 585 -29.56 6.19 -35.79
C ARG A 585 -29.02 6.58 -37.17
N GLN A 586 -27.70 6.68 -37.30
CA GLN A 586 -27.05 6.56 -38.61
C GLN A 586 -26.34 5.21 -38.64
N HIS A 587 -26.77 4.43 -39.62
CA HIS A 587 -26.16 3.18 -40.04
C HIS A 587 -24.65 3.34 -40.15
N TRP A 588 -23.91 2.44 -39.51
CA TRP A 588 -22.53 2.15 -39.87
C TRP A 588 -22.53 1.48 -41.23
N HIS A 589 -22.35 2.25 -42.30
CA HIS A 589 -21.85 1.70 -43.54
C HIS A 589 -20.32 1.65 -43.45
N VAL A 590 -19.81 0.43 -43.34
CA VAL A 590 -18.40 0.10 -43.55
C VAL A 590 -18.08 0.35 -45.02
N THR A 591 -17.04 1.14 -45.29
CA THR A 591 -16.32 1.11 -46.56
C THR A 591 -14.83 1.18 -46.29
N LEU A 592 -14.17 0.04 -46.55
CA LEU A 592 -12.75 -0.04 -46.86
C LEU A 592 -12.41 0.91 -48.03
N PHE A 593 -11.23 1.54 -47.98
CA PHE A 593 -10.21 1.67 -49.04
C PHE A 593 -9.29 2.86 -48.71
N GLY A 594 -7.97 2.63 -48.67
CA GLY A 594 -6.95 3.68 -48.92
C GLY A 594 -6.42 3.56 -50.35
N PRO A 595 -5.28 4.19 -50.73
CA PRO A 595 -4.61 5.40 -50.24
C PRO A 595 -4.48 6.48 -51.36
N HIS A 596 -3.85 7.63 -51.05
CA HIS A 596 -3.11 8.58 -51.91
C HIS A 596 -3.42 10.08 -51.70
N ASP A 597 -2.33 10.84 -51.80
CA ASP A 597 -2.09 12.25 -51.55
C ASP A 597 -3.08 13.27 -52.13
N THR A 598 -3.23 14.39 -51.41
CA THR A 598 -2.98 15.73 -51.98
C THR A 598 -2.72 16.75 -50.87
N SER A 599 -1.77 17.63 -51.14
CA SER A 599 -1.10 18.55 -50.24
C SER A 599 -1.73 19.96 -50.22
N ARG A 600 -1.30 20.75 -49.22
CA ARG A 600 -1.36 22.22 -49.06
C ARG A 600 -2.58 22.83 -48.36
N ALA A 601 -2.38 23.19 -47.09
CA ALA A 601 -2.73 24.53 -46.57
C ALA A 601 -1.89 24.87 -45.31
N SER A 602 -0.91 25.75 -45.52
CA SER A 602 -0.41 26.80 -44.61
C SER A 602 0.13 26.44 -43.22
N GLU A 603 1.45 26.17 -43.20
CA GLU A 603 2.36 26.69 -42.18
C GLU A 603 2.47 28.23 -42.34
N ILE A 604 2.29 28.98 -41.25
CA ILE A 604 2.85 30.29 -40.90
C ILE A 604 2.12 30.70 -39.61
N LEU A 605 2.71 30.41 -38.45
CA LEU A 605 2.49 31.13 -37.19
C LEU A 605 3.53 30.73 -36.12
N VAL A 606 4.78 30.55 -36.56
CA VAL A 606 5.97 30.39 -35.71
C VAL A 606 6.85 31.66 -35.71
N LEU A 607 6.32 32.78 -36.24
CA LEU A 607 7.02 34.08 -36.30
C LEU A 607 6.18 35.24 -35.77
N GLN A 608 5.51 35.05 -34.63
CA GLN A 608 4.78 36.15 -33.97
C GLN A 608 4.84 36.17 -32.43
N LEU A 609 5.82 35.49 -31.82
CA LEU A 609 6.01 35.52 -30.36
C LEU A 609 7.46 35.80 -29.91
N ILE A 610 8.29 36.34 -30.80
CA ILE A 610 9.67 36.77 -30.49
C ILE A 610 9.82 38.30 -30.51
N ASN A 611 8.83 39.05 -31.00
CA ASN A 611 8.87 40.52 -31.05
C ASN A 611 8.13 41.24 -29.90
N LEU A 612 7.89 40.55 -28.78
CA LEU A 612 7.26 41.17 -27.58
C LEU A 612 8.20 41.23 -26.36
N PHE A 613 9.51 41.12 -26.58
CA PHE A 613 10.50 41.12 -25.50
C PHE A 613 11.57 42.22 -25.60
N GLU A 614 11.57 43.05 -26.65
CA GLU A 614 12.51 44.17 -26.77
C GLU A 614 11.91 45.56 -26.52
N THR A 615 10.61 45.67 -26.19
CA THR A 615 9.95 46.98 -25.98
C THR A 615 9.66 47.33 -24.52
N LEU A 616 10.11 46.51 -23.56
CA LEU A 616 9.85 46.72 -22.12
C LEU A 616 11.10 47.00 -21.29
N VAL A 617 12.29 46.99 -21.90
CA VAL A 617 13.56 47.25 -21.22
C VAL A 617 13.98 48.73 -21.31
N ASP A 618 13.45 49.51 -22.25
CA ASP A 618 13.79 50.94 -22.41
C ASP A 618 12.93 51.91 -21.57
N TYR A 619 11.91 51.44 -20.87
CA TYR A 619 11.06 52.30 -20.04
C TYR A 619 11.58 52.44 -18.59
N PHE A 620 12.60 51.68 -18.19
CA PHE A 620 13.06 51.61 -16.80
C PHE A 620 14.27 52.48 -16.46
N ASN A 621 14.73 53.36 -17.37
CA ASN A 621 15.97 54.11 -17.19
C ASN A 621 15.85 55.63 -17.00
N GLN A 622 14.67 56.17 -16.73
CA GLN A 622 14.55 57.61 -16.40
C GLN A 622 13.65 57.90 -15.21
N CYS A 623 14.28 58.56 -14.23
CA CYS A 623 13.72 59.37 -13.15
C CYS A 623 13.35 58.63 -11.86
N PHE A 624 14.24 58.67 -10.86
CA PHE A 624 13.95 59.36 -9.59
C PHE A 624 15.24 59.73 -8.84
N VAL A 625 15.39 61.02 -8.54
CA VAL A 625 16.41 61.63 -7.69
C VAL A 625 15.79 61.90 -6.31
N LEU A 626 16.54 61.57 -5.25
CA LEU A 626 16.22 61.75 -3.83
C LEU A 626 16.05 63.23 -3.40
N LYS A 627 15.20 63.49 -2.38
CA LYS A 627 15.41 64.49 -1.31
C LYS A 627 14.32 64.45 -0.20
N GLU A 628 14.75 64.42 1.08
CA GLU A 628 14.02 64.76 2.33
C GLU A 628 14.19 66.28 2.67
N PRO A 629 13.39 66.94 3.58
CA PRO A 629 13.57 66.87 5.07
C PRO A 629 12.36 67.22 6.04
N ASP A 630 12.51 66.76 7.31
CA ASP A 630 12.29 67.28 8.70
C ASP A 630 11.03 67.96 9.36
N VAL A 631 10.56 67.30 10.47
CA VAL A 631 10.35 67.63 11.94
C VAL A 631 9.41 68.75 12.51
N HIS A 632 8.57 68.39 13.55
CA HIS A 632 8.37 68.96 14.94
C HIS A 632 6.93 68.72 15.52
N THR A 633 6.66 67.84 16.52
CA THR A 633 6.60 67.90 18.04
C THR A 633 5.56 68.81 18.74
N GLU A 634 4.67 68.26 19.60
CA GLU A 634 4.54 68.54 21.07
C GLU A 634 3.42 67.77 21.82
N GLN A 635 3.56 67.66 23.16
CA GLN A 635 2.98 66.68 24.11
C GLN A 635 1.86 67.25 25.04
N ASN A 636 1.02 66.37 25.65
CA ASN A 636 0.85 66.30 27.12
C ASN A 636 -0.04 65.14 27.64
N SER A 637 0.07 64.84 28.94
CA SER A 637 0.19 63.49 29.54
C SER A 637 -0.86 63.07 30.59
N LEU A 638 -1.10 61.75 30.70
CA LEU A 638 -1.70 61.00 31.83
C LEU A 638 -0.79 59.77 32.10
N SER A 639 -0.79 59.20 33.32
CA SER A 639 0.14 58.11 33.67
C SER A 639 -0.22 56.75 33.01
N VAL A 640 0.81 55.97 32.65
CA VAL A 640 0.71 54.71 31.88
C VAL A 640 -0.13 53.64 32.58
N ALA A 641 -0.11 53.58 33.92
CA ALA A 641 -0.89 52.61 34.67
C ALA A 641 -2.40 52.93 34.64
N GLN A 642 -2.77 54.22 34.72
CA GLN A 642 -4.16 54.68 34.69
C GLN A 642 -4.79 54.54 33.30
N MET A 643 -4.02 54.71 32.22
CA MET A 643 -4.50 54.41 30.86
C MET A 643 -4.69 52.90 30.61
N LYS A 644 -3.81 52.05 31.17
CA LYS A 644 -3.93 50.58 31.02
C LYS A 644 -5.16 50.02 31.72
N ALA A 645 -5.47 50.47 32.94
CA ALA A 645 -6.65 50.00 33.67
C ALA A 645 -7.96 50.39 32.96
N ARG A 646 -8.03 51.60 32.40
CA ARG A 646 -9.22 52.08 31.67
C ARG A 646 -9.42 51.37 30.32
N ARG A 647 -8.33 51.12 29.56
CA ARG A 647 -8.39 50.38 28.29
C ARG A 647 -8.79 48.91 28.44
N ILE A 648 -8.40 48.27 29.54
CA ILE A 648 -8.76 46.87 29.80
C ILE A 648 -10.26 46.75 30.11
N ILE A 649 -10.82 47.68 30.88
CA ILE A 649 -12.25 47.71 31.19
C ILE A 649 -13.08 48.04 29.95
N GLU A 650 -12.62 48.96 29.09
CA GLU A 650 -13.29 49.30 27.82
C GLU A 650 -13.14 48.19 26.74
N SER A 651 -12.17 47.28 26.86
CA SER A 651 -11.95 46.21 25.86
C SER A 651 -12.86 44.98 25.96
N PHE A 652 -13.73 44.90 26.97
CA PHE A 652 -14.67 43.77 27.14
C PHE A 652 -16.13 44.09 26.76
N GLU A 653 -16.44 45.32 26.31
CA GLU A 653 -17.80 45.72 25.93
C GLU A 653 -17.90 46.15 24.44
N ASN A 654 -17.57 45.25 23.49
CA ASN A 654 -18.29 45.15 22.20
C ASN A 654 -17.67 44.08 21.26
N PRO A 655 -18.38 42.99 20.92
CA PRO A 655 -17.87 41.95 20.01
C PRO A 655 -17.97 42.24 18.51
N PHE A 656 -18.47 43.42 18.09
CA PHE A 656 -18.74 43.68 16.67
C PHE A 656 -17.91 44.83 16.10
N ARG A 657 -16.61 44.57 15.86
CA ARG A 657 -15.81 45.23 14.80
C ARG A 657 -14.40 44.64 14.76
N MET A 658 -14.22 43.52 14.06
CA MET A 658 -12.89 43.13 13.56
C MET A 658 -13.01 42.42 12.21
N VAL A 659 -12.99 43.21 11.14
CA VAL A 659 -12.48 42.78 9.84
C VAL A 659 -11.21 43.61 9.62
N GLY A 660 -10.05 42.98 9.54
CA GLY A 660 -8.80 43.69 9.22
C GLY A 660 -7.49 43.03 9.68
N ASN A 661 -7.04 42.06 8.88
CA ASN A 661 -5.67 41.87 8.38
C ASN A 661 -4.41 41.67 9.29
N VAL A 662 -3.55 40.78 8.77
CA VAL A 662 -2.13 40.47 9.07
C VAL A 662 -1.82 39.91 10.45
N LYS A 663 -2.32 40.49 11.56
CA LYS A 663 -1.98 40.02 12.91
C LYS A 663 -2.62 38.68 13.27
N SER A 664 -3.86 38.45 12.84
CA SER A 664 -4.53 37.15 12.99
C SER A 664 -3.81 36.08 12.16
N LEU A 665 -3.45 36.42 10.92
CA LEU A 665 -2.77 35.51 9.99
C LEU A 665 -1.36 35.14 10.45
N THR A 666 -0.58 36.09 11.01
CA THR A 666 0.75 35.77 11.56
C THR A 666 0.69 34.97 12.84
N PHE A 667 -0.33 35.15 13.67
CA PHE A 667 -0.55 34.31 14.84
C PHE A 667 -0.92 32.87 14.43
N THR A 668 -1.75 32.71 13.40
CA THR A 668 -2.11 31.41 12.83
C THR A 668 -0.93 30.74 12.11
N ILE A 669 -0.06 31.50 11.44
CA ILE A 669 1.18 31.01 10.82
C ILE A 669 2.20 30.60 11.89
N LEU A 670 2.34 31.36 12.97
CA LEU A 670 3.18 30.98 14.10
C LEU A 670 2.67 29.69 14.73
N TYR A 671 1.35 29.57 14.90
CA TYR A 671 0.72 28.38 15.44
C TYR A 671 0.91 27.16 14.52
N LEU A 672 0.75 27.32 13.19
CA LEU A 672 1.00 26.31 12.17
C LEU A 672 2.45 25.84 12.17
N ILE A 673 3.41 26.78 12.15
CA ILE A 673 4.83 26.43 12.05
C ILE A 673 5.33 25.83 13.37
N VAL A 674 4.88 26.33 14.52
CA VAL A 674 5.20 25.72 15.83
C VAL A 674 4.56 24.33 15.97
N SER A 675 3.35 24.13 15.46
CA SER A 675 2.69 22.82 15.44
C SER A 675 3.41 21.84 14.50
N SER A 676 3.82 22.27 13.31
CA SER A 676 4.61 21.44 12.38
C SER A 676 6.01 21.12 12.91
N LEU A 677 6.65 22.04 13.63
CA LEU A 677 7.95 21.83 14.29
C LEU A 677 7.88 20.92 15.53
N PHE A 678 6.69 20.72 16.10
CA PHE A 678 6.45 19.74 17.17
C PHE A 678 6.14 18.33 16.62
N ILE A 679 5.88 18.22 15.32
CA ILE A 679 5.50 16.97 14.61
C ILE A 679 6.70 16.34 13.88
N CYS A 680 7.69 17.14 13.48
CA CYS A 680 9.03 16.66 13.11
C CYS A 680 9.83 16.34 14.37
#